data_AF-A0A0K1PFA6-F1
#
_entry.id   AF-A0A0K1PFA6-F1
#
_cell.length_a   1.000
_cell.length_b   1.000
_cell.length_c   1.000
_cell.angle_alpha   90.00
_cell.angle_beta   90.00
_cell.angle_gamma   90.00
#
_symmetry.space_group_name_H-M   'P 1'
#
loop_
_entity.id
_entity.type
_entity.pdbx_description
1 polymer ?
#
loop_
_entity_poly.entity_id
_entity_poly.type
_entity_poly.pdbx_seq_one_letter_code
_entity_poly.pdbx_strand_id
1 'polypeptide(L)'
;MTLSRALFVLGLCVLNLGLAAGCTDAALYGQAPQLEPNEVELKGSLCTSDPAELGFPVKVLLLVDTSVSDADYVAQRGASIERLVRTNAGPNTSFGVIRYSSRASGTGSSSSRPPCSLLNLTQDGFTRDLDDAVLGVQCTNPNANGRDWAEALSLAHSVITGDVLRTKIGTRSRTKYVVVLMTNGAPTVSLRQEWCGSRRPALTGDVCKSRYEEAFCSGMVPTPPDCERSQYAKLVGDLREFADRSGVQEIHFHAVYQRDPETAERAPSVDDAKAIALLGEMTRVGGGSIYRFPGPGLCADGSGGVGCLFSSVNLRSTEAVFRRRELIVSNRNAHAGPDGVEVDSDGDGLPDRVELEIGTSPTNRDTDGDHLSDLVEHLLRSEGLDPLRNELTDPNGNWPKECPLPGSGNPSAFPPDRDSDGDGLTDCEEALLRSEGTLFDSDGDGIPDFLELVYGTNLIANDALDDPDADGIANVDEYRMHRDPMSRDRRPELGYRMEVKNERQTSVVSASQPWAITGVTLLGVSDDTPQGRATVFWEPPADPTQPISKKNPGSLSWRAPEDVAGTGMDRGRGEAVLVTGDGRYLLRSAAATDDAPLQVEAEVYAELLPFQATRDDVLLRRSERMCFDFSVRNVRLLPTLALDDGTEAGTNFIDLFLSEVPSNHPDGVGIMRVATFPVRYDANAKKGREVVVEQRDLLLFGD
;
A
#
# COMPACT_ATOMS: atom_id res chain seq x y z
N MET A 1 -43.77 42.24 75.28
CA MET A 1 -42.86 41.93 76.39
C MET A 1 -43.25 40.57 76.90
N THR A 2 -42.42 39.54 77.02
CA THR A 2 -40.97 39.42 76.98
C THR A 2 -40.72 37.93 77.14
N LEU A 3 -40.00 37.35 76.20
CA LEU A 3 -38.79 36.57 76.44
C LEU A 3 -38.79 35.52 77.57
N SER A 4 -38.45 34.32 77.10
CA SER A 4 -37.52 33.37 77.71
C SER A 4 -38.09 32.37 78.72
N ARG A 5 -38.47 31.21 78.19
CA ARG A 5 -38.11 29.93 78.79
C ARG A 5 -37.26 29.18 77.77
N ALA A 6 -35.96 29.35 77.90
CA ALA A 6 -34.95 28.62 77.15
C ALA A 6 -34.31 27.59 78.08
N LEU A 7 -34.09 26.40 77.50
CA LEU A 7 -33.24 25.29 77.94
C LEU A 7 -33.81 24.31 78.99
N PHE A 8 -33.40 23.05 78.79
CA PHE A 8 -33.89 21.77 79.35
C PHE A 8 -35.14 21.25 78.62
N VAL A 9 -35.14 20.20 77.78
CA VAL A 9 -34.26 19.03 77.58
C VAL A 9 -34.63 18.50 76.17
N LEU A 10 -33.79 18.51 75.12
CA LEU A 10 -32.56 17.75 74.90
C LEU A 10 -32.74 16.22 74.98
N GLY A 11 -33.26 15.63 73.89
CA GLY A 11 -33.19 14.19 73.66
C GLY A 11 -34.53 13.58 73.23
N LEU A 12 -35.00 13.89 72.00
CA LEU A 12 -35.70 12.94 71.11
C LEU A 12 -36.25 13.54 69.79
N CYS A 13 -35.93 14.78 69.40
CA CYS A 13 -36.52 15.41 68.20
C CYS A 13 -35.51 15.90 67.13
N VAL A 14 -34.33 15.26 67.00
CA VAL A 14 -33.37 15.57 65.91
C VAL A 14 -33.33 14.47 64.82
N LEU A 15 -34.15 13.42 64.93
CA LEU A 15 -34.12 12.30 63.98
C LEU A 15 -35.21 12.32 62.90
N ASN A 16 -35.67 13.49 62.45
CA ASN A 16 -36.69 13.58 61.37
C ASN A 16 -36.61 14.88 60.54
N LEU A 17 -35.40 15.35 60.22
CA LEU A 17 -35.18 16.51 59.34
C LEU A 17 -33.98 16.29 58.40
N GLY A 18 -33.89 15.09 57.83
CA GLY A 18 -32.81 14.69 56.91
C GLY A 18 -33.29 13.94 55.66
N LEU A 19 -34.54 14.13 55.24
CA LEU A 19 -35.12 13.46 54.05
C LEU A 19 -36.05 14.42 53.28
N ALA A 20 -35.53 15.54 52.78
CA ALA A 20 -36.26 16.38 51.81
C ALA A 20 -35.36 17.35 51.00
N ALA A 21 -34.07 17.07 50.83
CA ALA A 21 -33.18 17.88 50.00
C ALA A 21 -32.17 17.03 49.21
N GLY A 22 -32.64 15.87 48.71
CA GLY A 22 -31.83 14.90 47.98
C GLY A 22 -32.44 14.52 46.64
N CYS A 23 -32.86 15.52 45.86
CA CYS A 23 -33.03 15.40 44.41
C CYS A 23 -32.60 16.73 43.80
N THR A 24 -31.30 17.03 43.80
CA THR A 24 -30.76 17.78 42.67
C THR A 24 -30.62 16.75 41.56
N ASP A 25 -31.35 16.94 40.46
CA ASP A 25 -31.18 16.20 39.21
C ASP A 25 -29.69 16.15 38.86
N ALA A 26 -29.03 15.08 39.30
CA ALA A 26 -27.78 14.67 38.71
C ALA A 26 -28.16 14.22 37.31
N ALA A 27 -27.90 15.08 36.32
CA ALA A 27 -27.93 14.73 34.91
C ALA A 27 -26.88 13.65 34.67
N LEU A 28 -27.24 12.40 35.01
CA LEU A 28 -26.43 11.19 34.91
C LEU A 28 -26.42 10.62 33.49
N TYR A 29 -27.01 11.36 32.55
CA TYR A 29 -26.79 11.22 31.12
C TYR A 29 -26.35 12.60 30.64
N GLY A 30 -25.04 12.78 30.42
CA GLY A 30 -24.59 13.93 29.65
C GLY A 30 -25.35 13.93 28.34
N GLN A 31 -26.08 15.01 28.03
CA GLN A 31 -26.52 15.23 26.66
C GLN A 31 -25.29 15.09 25.77
N ALA A 32 -25.44 14.38 24.64
CA ALA A 32 -24.39 14.37 23.63
C ALA A 32 -23.97 15.83 23.38
N PRO A 33 -22.67 16.16 23.45
CA PRO A 33 -22.21 17.53 23.29
C PRO A 33 -22.77 18.06 21.97
N GLN A 34 -23.47 19.19 22.06
CA GLN A 34 -24.12 19.78 20.91
C GLN A 34 -23.02 20.46 20.08
N LEU A 35 -22.80 20.03 18.84
CA LEU A 35 -21.79 20.63 17.96
C LEU A 35 -22.05 22.13 17.80
N GLU A 36 -21.02 22.94 18.06
CA GLU A 36 -21.11 24.38 17.85
C GLU A 36 -21.27 24.69 16.36
N PRO A 37 -21.89 25.83 15.98
CA PRO A 37 -22.14 26.16 14.57
C PRO A 37 -20.89 26.23 13.67
N ASN A 38 -19.72 26.47 14.27
CA ASN A 38 -18.42 26.53 13.61
C ASN A 38 -17.61 25.24 13.78
N GLU A 39 -18.25 24.12 14.10
CA GLU A 39 -17.60 22.82 14.27
C GLU A 39 -18.19 21.77 13.32
N VAL A 40 -17.33 20.82 12.95
CA VAL A 40 -17.68 19.63 12.17
C VAL A 40 -17.32 18.38 12.96
N GLU A 41 -18.20 17.38 12.90
CA GLU A 41 -17.88 16.00 13.28
C GLU A 41 -17.65 15.17 12.02
N LEU A 42 -16.50 14.50 11.95
CA LEU A 42 -16.22 13.48 10.94
C LEU A 42 -16.46 12.11 11.57
N LYS A 43 -17.15 11.22 10.90
CA LYS A 43 -17.32 9.84 11.38
C LYS A 43 -17.44 8.85 10.23
N GLY A 44 -16.97 7.64 10.46
CA GLY A 44 -17.03 6.60 9.44
C GLY A 44 -16.60 5.24 9.95
N SER A 45 -16.75 4.25 9.09
CA SER A 45 -16.24 2.89 9.28
C SER A 45 -15.27 2.60 8.15
N LEU A 46 -14.00 2.40 8.49
CA LEU A 46 -12.93 2.20 7.52
C LEU A 46 -12.31 0.82 7.70
N CYS A 47 -11.81 0.26 6.61
CA CYS A 47 -10.99 -0.93 6.59
C CYS A 47 -9.61 -0.61 6.03
N THR A 48 -8.58 -1.32 6.50
CA THR A 48 -7.24 -1.16 5.96
C THR A 48 -7.18 -1.59 4.49
N SER A 49 -6.23 -1.12 3.69
CA SER A 49 -6.13 -1.45 2.27
C SER A 49 -6.07 -2.96 2.00
N ASP A 50 -6.65 -3.42 0.89
CA ASP A 50 -6.53 -4.82 0.48
C ASP A 50 -5.09 -5.05 -0.01
N PRO A 51 -4.30 -5.89 0.67
CA PRO A 51 -2.93 -6.15 0.26
C PRO A 51 -2.80 -6.60 -1.20
N ALA A 52 -3.80 -7.31 -1.73
CA ALA A 52 -3.77 -7.92 -3.05
C ALA A 52 -4.33 -7.04 -4.19
N GLU A 53 -4.94 -5.89 -3.87
CA GLU A 53 -5.45 -4.93 -4.87
C GLU A 53 -4.50 -3.77 -5.13
N LEU A 54 -3.62 -3.46 -4.17
CA LEU A 54 -2.64 -2.40 -4.35
C LEU A 54 -1.79 -2.70 -5.58
N GLY A 55 -1.84 -1.81 -6.57
CA GLY A 55 -1.23 -1.93 -7.88
C GLY A 55 0.30 -1.88 -7.84
N PHE A 56 0.93 -2.35 -6.78
CA PHE A 56 2.36 -2.14 -6.62
C PHE A 56 3.21 -3.08 -7.47
N PRO A 57 4.48 -2.69 -7.73
CA PRO A 57 5.37 -3.52 -8.51
C PRO A 57 5.59 -4.90 -7.86
N VAL A 58 5.22 -5.96 -8.57
CA VAL A 58 5.57 -7.34 -8.22
C VAL A 58 6.71 -7.79 -9.14
N LYS A 59 7.89 -8.02 -8.57
CA LYS A 59 9.10 -8.45 -9.30
C LYS A 59 9.37 -9.93 -9.03
N VAL A 60 9.10 -10.77 -10.01
CA VAL A 60 9.24 -12.23 -9.92
C VAL A 60 10.57 -12.67 -10.54
N LEU A 61 11.47 -13.25 -9.74
CA LEU A 61 12.75 -13.78 -10.20
C LEU A 61 12.71 -15.32 -10.24
N LEU A 62 12.75 -15.89 -11.44
CA LEU A 62 12.71 -17.33 -11.67
C LEU A 62 14.13 -17.88 -11.76
N LEU A 63 14.49 -18.80 -10.85
CA LEU A 63 15.75 -19.54 -10.91
C LEU A 63 15.46 -20.90 -11.56
N VAL A 64 15.90 -21.09 -12.80
CA VAL A 64 15.55 -22.26 -13.62
C VAL A 64 16.75 -23.17 -13.78
N ASP A 65 16.61 -24.38 -13.26
CA ASP A 65 17.55 -25.47 -13.48
C ASP A 65 17.53 -25.93 -14.94
N THR A 66 18.67 -25.82 -15.63
CA THR A 66 18.85 -26.25 -17.03
C THR A 66 19.75 -27.48 -17.14
N SER A 67 20.01 -28.19 -16.05
CA SER A 67 20.90 -29.38 -16.02
C SER A 67 20.30 -30.65 -16.63
N VAL A 68 19.15 -30.51 -17.28
CA VAL A 68 18.34 -31.58 -17.86
C VAL A 68 18.64 -31.70 -19.35
N SER A 69 19.00 -32.90 -19.79
CA SER A 69 19.36 -33.19 -21.19
C SER A 69 18.16 -33.58 -22.06
N ASP A 70 16.98 -33.84 -21.46
CA ASP A 70 15.78 -34.24 -22.18
C ASP A 70 15.05 -33.01 -22.76
N ALA A 71 14.96 -32.95 -24.08
CA ALA A 71 14.32 -31.87 -24.82
C ALA A 71 12.81 -31.77 -24.55
N ASP A 72 12.12 -32.89 -24.32
CA ASP A 72 10.68 -32.91 -24.05
C ASP A 72 10.40 -32.38 -22.64
N TYR A 73 11.25 -32.72 -21.67
CA TYR A 73 11.15 -32.19 -20.32
C TYR A 73 11.39 -30.68 -20.27
N VAL A 74 12.37 -30.19 -21.03
CA VAL A 74 12.64 -28.75 -21.18
C VAL A 74 11.44 -28.05 -21.80
N ALA A 75 10.88 -28.59 -22.87
CA ALA A 75 9.72 -28.00 -23.54
C ALA A 75 8.51 -27.93 -22.59
N GLN A 76 8.28 -28.97 -21.78
CA GLN A 76 7.23 -28.99 -20.77
C GLN A 76 7.48 -27.96 -19.66
N ARG A 77 8.71 -27.83 -19.16
CA ARG A 77 9.07 -26.81 -18.16
C ARG A 77 8.92 -25.39 -18.73
N GLY A 78 9.32 -25.17 -19.98
CA GLY A 78 9.10 -23.92 -20.71
C GLY A 78 7.62 -23.56 -20.81
N ALA A 79 6.77 -24.50 -21.23
CA ALA A 79 5.33 -24.30 -21.31
C ALA A 79 4.69 -24.03 -19.94
N SER A 80 5.22 -24.65 -18.90
CA SER A 80 4.71 -24.48 -17.54
C SER A 80 5.10 -23.09 -17.00
N ILE A 81 6.34 -22.66 -17.19
CA ILE A 81 6.80 -21.32 -16.80
C ILE A 81 6.09 -20.25 -17.62
N GLU A 82 5.89 -20.45 -18.92
CA GLU A 82 5.08 -19.55 -19.74
C GLU A 82 3.69 -19.38 -19.15
N ARG A 83 3.04 -20.47 -18.71
CA ARG A 83 1.74 -20.38 -18.07
C ARG A 83 1.81 -19.67 -16.72
N LEU A 84 2.85 -19.89 -15.90
CA LEU A 84 3.05 -19.18 -14.63
C LEU A 84 3.17 -17.67 -14.87
N VAL A 85 4.02 -17.29 -15.81
CA VAL A 85 4.28 -15.91 -16.23
C VAL A 85 2.99 -15.29 -16.75
N ARG A 86 2.28 -15.93 -17.70
CA ARG A 86 1.02 -15.41 -18.25
C ARG A 86 -0.12 -15.33 -17.21
N THR A 87 -0.18 -16.26 -16.26
CA THR A 87 -1.23 -16.28 -15.20
C THR A 87 -0.99 -15.20 -14.16
N ASN A 88 0.28 -14.86 -13.89
CA ASN A 88 0.65 -13.83 -12.92
C ASN A 88 1.04 -12.49 -13.57
N ALA A 89 1.00 -12.41 -14.90
CA ALA A 89 1.25 -11.18 -15.64
C ALA A 89 0.17 -10.14 -15.33
N GLY A 90 0.59 -8.89 -15.26
CA GLY A 90 -0.30 -7.74 -15.20
C GLY A 90 0.51 -6.45 -15.32
N PRO A 91 -0.15 -5.29 -15.29
CA PRO A 91 0.47 -4.00 -15.61
C PRO A 91 1.70 -3.70 -14.72
N ASN A 92 1.65 -4.15 -13.46
CA ASN A 92 2.67 -3.88 -12.45
C ASN A 92 3.51 -5.13 -12.10
N THR A 93 3.46 -6.18 -12.92
CA THR A 93 4.29 -7.39 -12.70
C THR A 93 5.44 -7.44 -13.68
N SER A 94 6.66 -7.64 -13.18
CA SER A 94 7.88 -7.79 -13.98
C SER A 94 8.57 -9.12 -13.64
N PHE A 95 9.21 -9.73 -14.62
CA PHE A 95 9.84 -11.04 -14.51
C PHE A 95 11.34 -10.94 -14.78
N GLY A 96 12.13 -11.62 -13.97
CA GLY A 96 13.55 -11.88 -14.21
C GLY A 96 13.78 -13.39 -14.29
N VAL A 97 14.76 -13.83 -15.09
CA VAL A 97 15.08 -15.25 -15.23
C VAL A 97 16.58 -15.46 -15.06
N ILE A 98 16.96 -16.30 -14.10
CA ILE A 98 18.32 -16.80 -13.91
C ILE A 98 18.33 -18.27 -14.28
N ARG A 99 19.22 -18.64 -15.18
CA ARG A 99 19.46 -20.05 -15.53
C ARG A 99 20.64 -20.57 -14.75
N TYR A 100 20.54 -21.79 -14.24
CA TYR A 100 21.65 -22.41 -13.55
C TYR A 100 21.83 -23.89 -13.88
N SER A 101 23.08 -24.31 -13.82
CA SER A 101 23.54 -25.68 -14.00
C SER A 101 24.81 -25.87 -13.15
N SER A 102 25.98 -26.20 -13.70
CA SER A 102 27.27 -26.08 -12.99
C SER A 102 27.79 -24.65 -12.87
N ARG A 103 27.16 -23.70 -13.58
CA ARG A 103 27.32 -22.26 -13.41
C ARG A 103 25.95 -21.60 -13.48
N ALA A 104 25.80 -20.44 -12.84
CA ALA A 104 24.62 -19.59 -12.98
C ALA A 104 24.94 -18.47 -13.97
N SER A 105 24.03 -18.20 -14.88
CA SER A 105 24.15 -17.07 -15.81
C SER A 105 22.90 -16.21 -15.70
N GLY A 106 23.13 -14.94 -15.39
CA GLY A 106 22.13 -13.90 -15.57
C GLY A 106 22.07 -13.50 -17.04
N THR A 107 20.97 -12.88 -17.44
CA THR A 107 20.82 -12.26 -18.74
C THR A 107 21.38 -10.84 -18.67
N GLY A 108 22.46 -10.57 -19.41
CA GLY A 108 23.16 -9.28 -19.44
C GLY A 108 23.57 -8.89 -20.85
N SER A 109 23.81 -7.59 -21.08
CA SER A 109 24.08 -7.00 -22.40
C SER A 109 25.48 -7.36 -22.91
N SER A 110 25.55 -8.12 -24.01
CA SER A 110 26.77 -8.19 -24.84
C SER A 110 26.38 -8.24 -26.32
N SER A 111 27.12 -7.49 -27.13
CA SER A 111 26.80 -7.06 -28.49
C SER A 111 27.05 -8.10 -29.60
N SER A 112 26.91 -9.41 -29.32
CA SER A 112 27.15 -10.44 -30.34
C SER A 112 26.33 -11.72 -30.11
N ARG A 113 25.37 -11.94 -31.03
CA ARG A 113 24.36 -13.04 -31.10
C ARG A 113 24.96 -14.47 -31.11
N PRO A 114 24.41 -15.41 -30.32
CA PRO A 114 23.61 -16.56 -30.82
C PRO A 114 22.14 -16.52 -30.28
N PRO A 115 21.21 -17.43 -30.65
CA PRO A 115 19.77 -17.35 -30.31
C PRO A 115 19.44 -17.52 -28.80
N CYS A 116 20.45 -17.77 -27.96
CA CYS A 116 20.34 -17.87 -26.49
C CYS A 116 21.21 -16.83 -25.75
N SER A 117 21.83 -15.92 -26.51
CA SER A 117 22.18 -14.58 -26.05
C SER A 117 21.13 -13.65 -26.64
N LEU A 118 20.94 -12.47 -26.07
CA LEU A 118 19.81 -11.59 -26.30
C LEU A 118 18.62 -12.02 -25.46
N LEU A 119 18.36 -11.22 -24.43
CA LEU A 119 17.21 -10.34 -24.41
C LEU A 119 17.53 -9.12 -23.53
N ASN A 120 16.88 -8.01 -23.85
CA ASN A 120 16.89 -6.77 -23.06
C ASN A 120 16.20 -7.03 -21.72
N LEU A 121 16.84 -7.75 -20.79
CA LEU A 121 16.64 -7.30 -19.43
C LEU A 121 17.13 -5.85 -19.39
N THR A 122 16.34 -4.96 -18.80
CA THR A 122 16.81 -3.62 -18.50
C THR A 122 18.13 -3.72 -17.73
N GLN A 123 18.86 -2.62 -17.56
CA GLN A 123 20.02 -2.60 -16.64
C GLN A 123 19.68 -3.14 -15.23
N ASP A 124 18.38 -3.30 -14.94
CA ASP A 124 17.79 -3.71 -13.67
C ASP A 124 17.49 -5.19 -13.50
N GLY A 125 17.61 -6.02 -14.55
CA GLY A 125 17.45 -7.48 -14.41
C GLY A 125 16.01 -7.99 -14.37
N PHE A 126 15.01 -7.15 -14.67
CA PHE A 126 13.60 -7.52 -14.81
C PHE A 126 13.02 -6.98 -16.13
N THR A 127 12.00 -7.64 -16.67
CA THR A 127 11.27 -7.21 -17.87
C THR A 127 9.76 -7.37 -17.67
N ARG A 128 8.98 -6.45 -18.23
CA ARG A 128 7.50 -6.59 -18.34
C ARG A 128 7.09 -7.30 -19.62
N ASP A 129 8.02 -7.49 -20.56
CA ASP A 129 7.77 -8.22 -21.79
C ASP A 129 7.72 -9.73 -21.49
N LEU A 130 6.55 -10.32 -21.73
CA LEU A 130 6.30 -11.73 -21.46
C LEU A 130 7.06 -12.63 -22.42
N ASP A 131 7.23 -12.21 -23.68
CA ASP A 131 7.96 -12.99 -24.67
C ASP A 131 9.45 -13.01 -24.30
N ASP A 132 9.98 -11.93 -23.74
CA ASP A 132 11.34 -11.87 -23.23
C ASP A 132 11.54 -12.82 -22.03
N ALA A 133 10.61 -12.78 -21.07
CA ALA A 133 10.64 -13.67 -19.92
C ALA A 133 10.56 -15.16 -20.33
N VAL A 134 9.74 -15.49 -21.34
CA VAL A 134 9.56 -16.86 -21.84
C VAL A 134 10.78 -17.35 -22.62
N LEU A 135 11.35 -16.52 -23.48
CA LEU A 135 12.55 -16.84 -24.26
C LEU A 135 13.77 -17.12 -23.34
N GLY A 136 13.88 -16.41 -22.22
CA GLY A 136 14.90 -16.65 -21.19
C GLY A 136 14.88 -18.07 -20.61
N VAL A 137 13.76 -18.76 -20.68
CA VAL A 137 13.53 -20.11 -20.12
C VAL A 137 13.78 -21.23 -21.14
N GLN A 138 13.44 -21.00 -22.40
CA GLN A 138 13.52 -22.03 -23.47
C GLN A 138 14.97 -22.34 -23.90
N CYS A 139 15.94 -21.56 -23.43
CA CYS A 139 17.34 -21.67 -23.80
C CYS A 139 18.09 -22.71 -22.95
N THR A 140 18.25 -23.93 -23.47
CA THR A 140 19.04 -24.99 -22.84
C THR A 140 20.53 -24.88 -23.10
N ASN A 141 21.33 -25.41 -22.17
CA ASN A 141 22.72 -25.75 -22.42
C ASN A 141 22.86 -27.28 -22.37
N PRO A 142 22.77 -27.99 -23.51
CA PRO A 142 22.77 -29.46 -23.56
C PRO A 142 24.07 -30.10 -23.05
N ASN A 143 25.12 -29.30 -22.78
CA ASN A 143 26.40 -29.76 -22.25
C ASN A 143 26.59 -29.43 -20.75
N ALA A 144 25.59 -28.87 -20.09
CA ALA A 144 25.72 -28.41 -18.73
C ALA A 144 25.33 -29.49 -17.72
N ASN A 145 26.33 -30.20 -17.21
CA ASN A 145 26.14 -31.11 -16.10
C ASN A 145 26.16 -30.34 -14.78
N GLY A 146 25.25 -30.68 -13.89
CA GLY A 146 25.26 -30.26 -12.49
C GLY A 146 24.24 -29.19 -12.09
N ARG A 147 23.97 -29.07 -10.79
CA ARG A 147 23.02 -28.16 -10.14
C ARG A 147 23.72 -27.43 -9.01
N ASP A 148 24.17 -26.20 -9.27
CA ASP A 148 24.76 -25.29 -8.29
C ASP A 148 23.73 -24.27 -7.82
N TRP A 149 23.07 -24.57 -6.70
CA TRP A 149 22.10 -23.66 -6.11
C TRP A 149 22.79 -22.43 -5.49
N ALA A 150 24.04 -22.55 -5.02
CA ALA A 150 24.71 -21.46 -4.31
C ALA A 150 25.05 -20.31 -5.27
N GLU A 151 25.50 -20.63 -6.48
CA GLU A 151 25.74 -19.63 -7.52
C GLU A 151 24.44 -18.97 -7.99
N ALA A 152 23.37 -19.76 -8.17
CA ALA A 152 22.06 -19.25 -8.56
C ALA A 152 21.50 -18.25 -7.54
N LEU A 153 21.59 -18.59 -6.24
CA LEU A 153 21.16 -17.72 -5.14
C LEU A 153 22.04 -16.48 -5.00
N SER A 154 23.36 -16.61 -5.18
CA SER A 154 24.29 -15.47 -5.12
C SER A 154 24.02 -14.46 -6.23
N LEU A 155 23.71 -14.96 -7.44
CA LEU A 155 23.31 -14.11 -8.55
C LEU A 155 21.93 -13.49 -8.30
N ALA A 156 20.97 -14.24 -7.75
CA ALA A 156 19.66 -13.72 -7.38
C ALA A 156 19.79 -12.56 -6.37
N HIS A 157 20.66 -12.72 -5.37
CA HIS A 157 21.00 -11.68 -4.41
C HIS A 157 21.57 -10.45 -5.11
N SER A 158 22.47 -10.62 -6.08
CA SER A 158 23.07 -9.51 -6.83
C SER A 158 22.05 -8.75 -7.70
N VAL A 159 21.14 -9.46 -8.36
CA VAL A 159 20.08 -8.86 -9.19
C VAL A 159 19.12 -8.05 -8.31
N ILE A 160 18.61 -8.66 -7.24
CA ILE A 160 17.65 -8.01 -6.34
C ILE A 160 18.29 -6.83 -5.62
N THR A 161 19.49 -6.99 -5.04
CA THR A 161 20.19 -5.85 -4.39
C THR A 161 20.44 -4.71 -5.35
N GLY A 162 20.86 -4.99 -6.59
CA GLY A 162 21.08 -3.95 -7.59
C GLY A 162 19.80 -3.17 -7.91
N ASP A 163 18.68 -3.86 -8.06
CA ASP A 163 17.38 -3.27 -8.38
C ASP A 163 16.78 -2.49 -7.19
N VAL A 164 16.88 -3.04 -5.97
CA VAL A 164 16.48 -2.38 -4.71
C VAL A 164 17.24 -1.08 -4.49
N LEU A 165 18.53 -1.03 -4.80
CA LEU A 165 19.35 0.18 -4.62
C LEU A 165 19.12 1.25 -5.70
N ARG A 166 18.54 0.90 -6.85
CA ARG A 166 18.20 1.85 -7.92
C ARG A 166 16.76 2.34 -7.88
N THR A 167 15.88 1.57 -7.26
CA THR A 167 14.47 1.94 -7.10
C THR A 167 14.35 3.01 -6.01
N LYS A 168 13.68 4.13 -6.31
CA LYS A 168 13.36 5.18 -5.35
C LYS A 168 12.64 4.60 -4.12
N ILE A 169 12.82 5.21 -2.95
CA ILE A 169 12.36 4.65 -1.69
C ILE A 169 10.83 4.46 -1.70
N GLY A 170 10.06 5.42 -2.23
CA GLY A 170 8.61 5.30 -2.25
C GLY A 170 8.03 4.22 -3.16
N THR A 171 8.68 3.94 -4.29
CA THR A 171 8.33 2.77 -5.10
C THR A 171 8.79 1.47 -4.43
N ARG A 172 9.95 1.50 -3.76
CA ARG A 172 10.58 0.34 -3.13
C ARG A 172 9.84 -0.16 -1.90
N SER A 173 9.34 0.75 -1.04
CA SER A 173 8.51 0.45 0.14
C SER A 173 7.23 -0.28 -0.21
N ARG A 174 6.79 -0.15 -1.46
CA ARG A 174 5.61 -0.79 -2.02
C ARG A 174 5.95 -1.97 -2.94
N THR A 175 7.22 -2.23 -3.26
CA THR A 175 7.61 -3.30 -4.19
C THR A 175 7.68 -4.65 -3.49
N LYS A 176 7.04 -5.66 -4.10
CA LYS A 176 7.14 -7.07 -3.70
C LYS A 176 8.14 -7.83 -4.57
N TYR A 177 9.05 -8.57 -3.94
CA TYR A 177 9.95 -9.49 -4.64
C TYR A 177 9.55 -10.95 -4.41
N VAL A 178 9.55 -11.74 -5.47
CA VAL A 178 9.21 -13.16 -5.38
C VAL A 178 10.27 -13.98 -6.10
N VAL A 179 11.04 -14.75 -5.34
CA VAL A 179 12.06 -15.65 -5.88
C VAL A 179 11.45 -17.04 -5.99
N VAL A 180 11.51 -17.66 -7.17
CA VAL A 180 11.02 -19.02 -7.39
C VAL A 180 12.16 -19.90 -7.89
N LEU A 181 12.66 -20.80 -7.03
CA LEU A 181 13.68 -21.77 -7.44
C LEU A 181 13.02 -23.05 -7.98
N MET A 182 13.32 -23.38 -9.23
CA MET A 182 12.80 -24.55 -9.91
C MET A 182 13.89 -25.57 -10.15
N THR A 183 13.73 -26.79 -9.63
CA THR A 183 14.73 -27.86 -9.73
C THR A 183 14.11 -29.24 -9.86
N ASN A 184 14.88 -30.18 -10.40
CA ASN A 184 14.49 -31.59 -10.51
C ASN A 184 15.26 -32.54 -9.59
N GLY A 185 16.17 -32.03 -8.76
CA GLY A 185 16.98 -32.87 -7.87
C GLY A 185 17.87 -32.06 -6.93
N ALA A 186 18.52 -32.73 -5.99
CA ALA A 186 19.43 -32.10 -5.05
C ALA A 186 20.64 -31.46 -5.78
N PRO A 187 21.29 -30.43 -5.19
CA PRO A 187 22.48 -29.82 -5.78
C PRO A 187 23.57 -30.88 -6.02
N THR A 188 24.19 -30.86 -7.21
CA THR A 188 25.16 -31.90 -7.63
C THR A 188 26.59 -31.60 -7.21
N VAL A 189 26.96 -30.32 -7.13
CA VAL A 189 28.19 -29.91 -6.49
C VAL A 189 27.96 -30.10 -4.99
N SER A 190 28.53 -31.14 -4.42
CA SER A 190 28.60 -31.23 -2.97
C SER A 190 29.41 -30.02 -2.51
N LEU A 191 28.90 -29.29 -1.53
CA LEU A 191 29.55 -28.14 -0.90
C LEU A 191 31.05 -28.33 -0.64
N ARG A 192 31.51 -29.57 -0.44
CA ARG A 192 32.93 -29.97 -0.42
C ARG A 192 33.80 -29.36 -1.54
N GLN A 193 33.34 -29.31 -2.79
CA GLN A 193 34.15 -28.77 -3.91
C GLN A 193 34.26 -27.24 -3.87
N GLU A 194 33.23 -26.55 -3.38
CA GLU A 194 33.25 -25.10 -3.16
C GLU A 194 34.01 -24.73 -1.87
N TRP A 195 33.79 -25.47 -0.79
CA TRP A 195 34.28 -25.25 0.57
C TRP A 195 35.77 -25.61 0.76
N CYS A 196 36.28 -26.58 0.02
CA CYS A 196 37.69 -26.98 0.06
C CYS A 196 38.52 -26.35 -1.08
N GLY A 197 37.90 -25.47 -1.88
CA GLY A 197 38.51 -24.75 -3.01
C GLY A 197 38.59 -23.24 -2.78
N SER A 198 38.26 -22.46 -3.81
CA SER A 198 38.43 -21.00 -3.85
C SER A 198 37.33 -20.18 -3.16
N ARG A 199 36.24 -20.80 -2.66
CA ARG A 199 35.10 -20.13 -2.00
C ARG A 199 34.90 -20.54 -0.53
N ARG A 200 36.00 -20.87 0.16
CA ARG A 200 35.99 -21.26 1.58
C ARG A 200 35.31 -20.20 2.47
N PRO A 201 34.39 -20.57 3.39
CA PRO A 201 33.81 -19.62 4.35
C PRO A 201 34.88 -18.96 5.22
N ALA A 202 34.68 -17.69 5.60
CA ALA A 202 35.55 -16.97 6.53
C ALA A 202 35.37 -17.51 7.96
N LEU A 203 36.07 -18.60 8.27
CA LEU A 203 36.06 -19.22 9.59
C LEU A 203 37.02 -18.48 10.53
N THR A 204 36.50 -17.99 11.65
CA THR A 204 37.30 -17.36 12.71
C THR A 204 37.62 -18.39 13.80
N GLY A 205 38.88 -18.41 14.26
CA GLY A 205 39.37 -19.30 15.31
C GLY A 205 39.95 -20.63 14.80
N ASP A 206 41.16 -20.97 15.26
CA ASP A 206 41.96 -22.11 14.77
C ASP A 206 41.28 -23.47 15.02
N VAL A 207 40.54 -23.60 16.12
CA VAL A 207 39.81 -24.84 16.48
C VAL A 207 38.59 -25.06 15.57
N CYS A 208 37.90 -23.99 15.18
CA CYS A 208 36.77 -24.07 14.27
C CYS A 208 37.27 -24.41 12.86
N LYS A 209 38.38 -23.77 12.45
CA LYS A 209 39.06 -24.02 11.19
C LYS A 209 39.53 -25.47 11.05
N SER A 210 40.18 -26.02 12.09
CA SER A 210 40.71 -27.38 12.06
C SER A 210 39.60 -28.43 12.05
N ARG A 211 38.54 -28.25 12.86
CA ARG A 211 37.38 -29.16 12.88
C ARG A 211 36.61 -29.13 11.57
N TYR A 212 36.53 -27.98 10.92
CA TYR A 212 35.93 -27.85 9.59
C TYR A 212 36.72 -28.60 8.52
N GLU A 213 38.04 -28.41 8.46
CA GLU A 213 38.90 -29.12 7.50
C GLU A 213 38.85 -30.64 7.71
N GLU A 214 38.88 -31.08 8.97
CA GLU A 214 38.83 -32.49 9.36
C GLU A 214 37.47 -33.14 9.05
N ALA A 215 36.37 -32.42 9.23
CA ALA A 215 35.02 -32.94 8.98
C ALA A 215 34.61 -32.90 7.50
N PHE A 216 35.09 -31.92 6.73
CA PHE A 216 34.55 -31.64 5.38
C PHE A 216 35.55 -31.85 4.24
N CYS A 217 36.85 -31.67 4.49
CA CYS A 217 37.89 -31.78 3.46
C CYS A 217 38.75 -33.04 3.60
N SER A 218 38.63 -33.79 4.71
CA SER A 218 39.27 -35.09 4.86
C SER A 218 38.60 -36.15 3.95
N GLY A 219 39.37 -37.14 3.50
CA GLY A 219 39.01 -38.04 2.39
C GLY A 219 37.70 -38.83 2.53
N MET A 220 37.05 -38.91 3.69
CA MET A 220 35.83 -39.69 3.89
C MET A 220 34.96 -39.19 5.07
N VAL A 221 34.19 -38.11 4.89
CA VAL A 221 32.91 -37.94 5.60
C VAL A 221 31.98 -37.13 4.69
N PRO A 222 30.74 -37.57 4.39
CA PRO A 222 29.74 -36.68 3.79
C PRO A 222 29.46 -35.52 4.76
N THR A 223 29.23 -34.32 4.22
CA THR A 223 28.82 -33.13 5.00
C THR A 223 27.68 -33.50 5.96
N PRO A 224 27.73 -33.16 7.26
CA PRO A 224 26.55 -33.27 8.10
C PRO A 224 25.40 -32.50 7.44
N PRO A 225 24.24 -33.14 7.22
CA PRO A 225 23.10 -32.54 6.52
C PRO A 225 22.66 -31.18 7.11
N ASP A 226 22.96 -30.94 8.38
CA ASP A 226 22.62 -29.71 9.09
C ASP A 226 23.45 -28.50 8.64
N CYS A 227 24.70 -28.68 8.19
CA CYS A 227 25.54 -27.57 7.73
C CYS A 227 25.17 -27.10 6.32
N GLU A 228 24.89 -28.03 5.41
CA GLU A 228 24.40 -27.73 4.05
C GLU A 228 23.04 -27.04 4.10
N ARG A 229 22.13 -27.57 4.93
CA ARG A 229 20.84 -26.94 5.21
C ARG A 229 21.00 -25.51 5.74
N SER A 230 21.89 -25.30 6.72
CA SER A 230 22.13 -23.99 7.32
C SER A 230 22.72 -22.97 6.34
N GLN A 231 23.57 -23.38 5.40
CA GLN A 231 24.16 -22.46 4.43
C GLN A 231 23.12 -21.94 3.43
N TYR A 232 22.30 -22.81 2.84
CA TYR A 232 21.26 -22.38 1.92
C TYR A 232 20.18 -21.55 2.61
N ALA A 233 19.82 -21.92 3.83
CA ALA A 233 18.98 -21.12 4.71
C ALA A 233 19.56 -19.73 4.94
N LYS A 234 20.88 -19.64 5.21
CA LYS A 234 21.58 -18.35 5.39
C LYS A 234 21.54 -17.50 4.12
N LEU A 235 21.78 -18.06 2.93
CA LEU A 235 21.74 -17.27 1.68
C LEU A 235 20.36 -16.64 1.41
N VAL A 236 19.29 -17.39 1.68
CA VAL A 236 17.92 -16.87 1.56
C VAL A 236 17.61 -15.88 2.69
N GLY A 237 18.08 -16.16 3.90
CA GLY A 237 17.92 -15.29 5.07
C GLY A 237 18.62 -13.94 4.90
N ASP A 238 19.87 -13.93 4.43
CA ASP A 238 20.66 -12.73 4.16
C ASP A 238 19.96 -11.84 3.11
N LEU A 239 19.42 -12.45 2.05
CA LEU A 239 18.66 -11.73 1.01
C LEU A 239 17.39 -11.09 1.58
N ARG A 240 16.64 -11.84 2.40
CA ARG A 240 15.43 -11.34 3.06
C ARG A 240 15.76 -10.19 4.01
N GLU A 241 16.75 -10.39 4.87
CA GLU A 241 17.22 -9.38 5.81
C GLU A 241 17.71 -8.11 5.12
N PHE A 242 18.40 -8.24 3.98
CA PHE A 242 18.77 -7.08 3.15
C PHE A 242 17.55 -6.33 2.62
N ALA A 243 16.56 -7.06 2.08
CA ALA A 243 15.35 -6.45 1.53
C ALA A 243 14.56 -5.72 2.63
N ASP A 244 14.36 -6.36 3.79
CA ASP A 244 13.67 -5.79 4.94
C ASP A 244 14.37 -4.51 5.42
N ARG A 245 15.71 -4.53 5.60
CA ARG A 245 16.50 -3.35 5.99
C ARG A 245 16.54 -2.24 4.94
N SER A 246 16.30 -2.59 3.69
CA SER A 246 16.26 -1.63 2.59
C SER A 246 14.86 -1.06 2.39
N GLY A 247 13.88 -1.36 3.24
CA GLY A 247 12.51 -0.85 3.09
C GLY A 247 11.83 -1.40 1.83
N VAL A 248 11.98 -2.70 1.57
CA VAL A 248 11.18 -3.44 0.59
C VAL A 248 9.91 -3.91 1.28
N GLN A 249 8.76 -3.85 0.60
CA GLN A 249 7.48 -4.25 1.20
C GLN A 249 7.50 -5.70 1.70
N GLU A 250 7.89 -6.62 0.82
CA GLU A 250 7.86 -8.05 1.09
C GLU A 250 8.78 -8.79 0.13
N ILE A 251 9.41 -9.85 0.62
CA ILE A 251 10.13 -10.81 -0.21
C ILE A 251 9.78 -12.25 0.18
N HIS A 252 9.38 -13.04 -0.82
CA HIS A 252 9.16 -14.47 -0.62
C HIS A 252 10.12 -15.33 -1.45
N PHE A 253 10.51 -16.45 -0.87
CA PHE A 253 11.23 -17.50 -1.54
C PHE A 253 10.35 -18.75 -1.66
N HIS A 254 9.88 -19.03 -2.87
CA HIS A 254 9.18 -20.27 -3.21
C HIS A 254 10.12 -21.26 -3.87
N ALA A 255 9.79 -22.54 -3.73
CA ALA A 255 10.49 -23.62 -4.41
C ALA A 255 9.51 -24.49 -5.20
N VAL A 256 9.90 -24.86 -6.40
CA VAL A 256 9.19 -25.80 -7.27
C VAL A 256 10.09 -27.00 -7.47
N TYR A 257 9.68 -28.13 -6.90
CA TYR A 257 10.33 -29.41 -7.08
C TYR A 257 9.56 -30.25 -8.08
N GLN A 258 10.13 -30.41 -9.28
CA GLN A 258 9.54 -31.16 -10.37
C GLN A 258 10.39 -32.39 -10.69
N ARG A 259 9.87 -33.57 -10.38
CA ARG A 259 10.62 -34.81 -10.61
C ARG A 259 10.76 -35.12 -12.11
N ASP A 260 11.88 -35.74 -12.47
CA ASP A 260 12.12 -36.18 -13.86
C ASP A 260 11.13 -37.30 -14.23
N PRO A 261 10.42 -37.20 -15.38
CA PRO A 261 9.49 -38.22 -15.89
C PRO A 261 10.00 -39.66 -15.84
N GLU A 262 11.25 -39.90 -16.19
CA GLU A 262 11.82 -41.25 -16.23
C GLU A 262 12.01 -41.85 -14.82
N THR A 263 12.09 -40.98 -13.81
CA THR A 263 12.25 -41.36 -12.40
C THR A 263 10.98 -41.19 -11.58
N ALA A 264 10.01 -40.42 -12.09
CA ALA A 264 8.75 -40.05 -11.45
C ALA A 264 7.90 -41.25 -11.03
N GLU A 265 7.90 -42.32 -11.84
CA GLU A 265 7.15 -43.56 -11.56
C GLU A 265 7.80 -44.44 -10.48
N ARG A 266 9.05 -44.15 -10.08
CA ARG A 266 9.78 -44.92 -9.06
C ARG A 266 9.52 -44.35 -7.65
N ALA A 267 9.75 -45.12 -6.60
CA ALA A 267 9.71 -44.60 -5.23
C ALA A 267 10.73 -43.44 -5.05
N PRO A 268 10.45 -42.43 -4.19
CA PRO A 268 11.36 -41.31 -3.96
C PRO A 268 12.77 -41.77 -3.58
N SER A 269 13.78 -41.19 -4.22
CA SER A 269 15.19 -41.49 -3.97
C SER A 269 15.72 -40.77 -2.73
N VAL A 270 16.92 -41.14 -2.26
CA VAL A 270 17.63 -40.41 -1.19
C VAL A 270 17.92 -38.97 -1.61
N ASP A 271 18.20 -38.73 -2.90
CA ASP A 271 18.42 -37.40 -3.45
C ASP A 271 17.14 -36.57 -3.49
N ASP A 272 15.98 -37.20 -3.73
CA ASP A 272 14.67 -36.53 -3.68
C ASP A 272 14.37 -36.06 -2.26
N ALA A 273 14.62 -36.92 -1.26
CA ALA A 273 14.48 -36.58 0.14
C ALA A 273 15.44 -35.45 0.57
N LYS A 274 16.69 -35.48 0.08
CA LYS A 274 17.68 -34.42 0.32
C LYS A 274 17.20 -33.08 -0.27
N ALA A 275 16.78 -33.07 -1.53
CA ALA A 275 16.30 -31.87 -2.21
C ALA A 275 15.13 -31.24 -1.45
N ILE A 276 14.11 -32.06 -1.12
CA ILE A 276 12.92 -31.60 -0.39
C ILE A 276 13.28 -31.03 0.99
N ALA A 277 14.23 -31.65 1.70
CA ALA A 277 14.66 -31.17 3.02
C ALA A 277 15.39 -29.81 2.94
N LEU A 278 16.23 -29.61 1.93
CA LEU A 278 16.93 -28.34 1.72
C LEU A 278 15.96 -27.23 1.28
N LEU A 279 15.11 -27.52 0.28
CA LEU A 279 14.10 -26.59 -0.21
C LEU A 279 13.13 -26.19 0.90
N GLY A 280 12.68 -27.15 1.72
CA GLY A 280 11.76 -26.87 2.82
C GLY A 280 12.32 -25.89 3.85
N GLU A 281 13.62 -25.97 4.16
CA GLU A 281 14.25 -25.00 5.05
C GLU A 281 14.42 -23.64 4.39
N MET A 282 14.83 -23.60 3.12
CA MET A 282 14.96 -22.36 2.36
C MET A 282 13.63 -21.61 2.27
N THR A 283 12.54 -22.30 1.92
CA THR A 283 11.21 -21.69 1.84
C THR A 283 10.72 -21.25 3.22
N ARG A 284 11.04 -22.00 4.30
CA ARG A 284 10.71 -21.60 5.67
C ARG A 284 11.38 -20.28 6.06
N VAL A 285 12.69 -20.13 5.77
CA VAL A 285 13.42 -18.89 6.07
C VAL A 285 12.97 -17.74 5.18
N GLY A 286 12.80 -18.01 3.88
CA GLY A 286 12.32 -17.01 2.92
C GLY A 286 10.81 -16.79 2.93
N GLY A 287 10.07 -17.30 3.93
CA GLY A 287 8.64 -17.03 4.10
C GLY A 287 7.74 -17.53 2.97
N GLY A 288 8.18 -18.47 2.14
CA GLY A 288 7.40 -18.97 1.01
C GLY A 288 7.02 -20.45 1.15
N SER A 289 6.56 -21.02 0.04
CA SER A 289 6.03 -22.39 -0.03
C SER A 289 6.83 -23.28 -0.98
N ILE A 290 6.87 -24.58 -0.67
CA ILE A 290 7.39 -25.62 -1.55
C ILE A 290 6.24 -26.31 -2.30
N TYR A 291 6.29 -26.26 -3.63
CA TYR A 291 5.37 -26.94 -4.53
C TYR A 291 6.04 -28.21 -5.06
N ARG A 292 5.39 -29.36 -4.88
CA ARG A 292 5.95 -30.67 -5.25
C ARG A 292 5.09 -31.31 -6.33
N PHE A 293 5.73 -31.76 -7.41
CA PHE A 293 5.04 -32.36 -8.54
C PHE A 293 5.58 -33.76 -8.83
N PRO A 294 4.71 -34.81 -8.72
CA PRO A 294 5.14 -36.20 -8.80
C PRO A 294 5.48 -36.69 -10.21
N GLY A 295 5.24 -35.93 -11.27
CA GLY A 295 5.57 -36.31 -12.66
C GLY A 295 5.29 -35.20 -13.69
N PRO A 296 5.52 -35.46 -14.99
CA PRO A 296 5.25 -34.52 -16.08
C PRO A 296 3.75 -34.27 -16.22
N GLY A 297 3.28 -33.15 -15.68
CA GLY A 297 2.03 -32.55 -16.13
C GLY A 297 0.73 -33.34 -15.90
N LEU A 298 0.67 -34.33 -15.01
CA LEU A 298 -0.61 -34.95 -14.63
C LEU A 298 -1.15 -34.31 -13.36
N CYS A 299 -2.17 -33.48 -13.52
CA CYS A 299 -3.09 -33.13 -12.45
C CYS A 299 -3.73 -34.44 -11.92
N ALA A 300 -3.94 -34.54 -10.61
CA ALA A 300 -4.64 -35.69 -10.01
C ALA A 300 -6.12 -35.84 -10.45
N ASP A 301 -6.62 -34.92 -11.30
CA ASP A 301 -7.99 -34.90 -11.82
C ASP A 301 -8.20 -35.66 -13.13
N GLY A 302 -7.14 -36.26 -13.71
CA GLY A 302 -7.25 -37.08 -14.92
C GLY A 302 -7.44 -36.30 -16.23
N SER A 303 -7.26 -34.98 -16.24
CA SER A 303 -7.45 -34.13 -17.44
C SER A 303 -6.30 -34.16 -18.46
N GLY A 304 -5.22 -34.93 -18.22
CA GLY A 304 -4.23 -35.29 -19.24
C GLY A 304 -3.43 -34.13 -19.85
N GLY A 305 -3.39 -32.95 -19.22
CA GLY A 305 -2.67 -31.78 -19.73
C GLY A 305 -1.77 -31.10 -18.70
N VAL A 306 -0.70 -30.46 -19.19
CA VAL A 306 0.37 -29.67 -18.49
C VAL A 306 -0.19 -28.46 -17.69
N GLY A 307 -1.49 -28.39 -17.44
CA GLY A 307 -2.23 -27.20 -17.03
C GLY A 307 -2.22 -26.82 -15.55
N CYS A 308 -1.85 -27.72 -14.62
CA CYS A 308 -2.01 -27.49 -13.16
C CYS A 308 -0.73 -27.14 -12.40
N LEU A 309 0.43 -27.04 -13.06
CA LEU A 309 1.71 -26.80 -12.37
C LEU A 309 1.73 -25.45 -11.61
N PHE A 310 0.89 -24.50 -12.01
CA PHE A 310 0.97 -23.11 -11.52
C PHE A 310 -0.37 -22.40 -11.29
N SER A 311 -1.51 -23.06 -11.51
CA SER A 311 -2.83 -22.46 -11.22
C SER A 311 -3.07 -22.24 -9.71
N SER A 312 -2.33 -22.93 -8.85
CA SER A 312 -2.38 -22.79 -7.39
C SER A 312 -1.28 -21.91 -6.80
N VAL A 313 -0.33 -21.44 -7.63
CA VAL A 313 0.79 -20.59 -7.18
C VAL A 313 0.40 -19.13 -7.40
N ASN A 314 -0.14 -18.51 -6.36
CA ASN A 314 -0.42 -17.08 -6.37
C ASN A 314 0.85 -16.30 -6.00
N LEU A 315 1.58 -15.83 -7.00
CA LEU A 315 2.78 -15.01 -6.79
C LEU A 315 2.42 -13.53 -6.51
N ARG A 316 1.14 -13.17 -6.61
CA ARG A 316 0.62 -11.81 -6.45
C ARG A 316 0.00 -11.53 -5.09
N SER A 317 -0.44 -12.55 -4.35
CA SER A 317 -0.99 -12.34 -3.01
C SER A 317 0.13 -11.97 -2.05
N THR A 318 0.06 -10.77 -1.51
CA THR A 318 0.69 -10.33 -0.26
C THR A 318 -0.02 -11.03 0.90
N GLU A 319 0.76 -11.59 1.85
CA GLU A 319 0.19 -12.31 2.99
C GLU A 319 -0.02 -11.40 4.20
N ALA A 320 0.65 -10.25 4.24
CA ALA A 320 0.56 -9.31 5.34
C ALA A 320 -0.70 -8.46 5.24
N VAL A 321 -1.65 -8.70 6.16
CA VAL A 321 -2.78 -7.79 6.40
C VAL A 321 -2.22 -6.43 6.83
N PHE A 322 -2.70 -5.34 6.23
CA PHE A 322 -2.35 -4.00 6.69
C PHE A 322 -2.99 -3.71 8.04
N ARG A 323 -2.22 -3.08 8.93
CA ARG A 323 -2.71 -2.47 10.17
C ARG A 323 -2.68 -0.95 10.02
N ARG A 324 -3.60 -0.28 10.70
CA ARG A 324 -3.52 1.17 10.88
C ARG A 324 -2.29 1.48 11.73
N ARG A 325 -1.45 2.39 11.26
CA ARG A 325 -0.43 3.05 12.06
C ARG A 325 -1.05 4.28 12.70
N GLU A 326 -1.45 5.24 11.87
CA GLU A 326 -2.05 6.50 12.31
C GLU A 326 -3.34 6.86 11.60
N LEU A 327 -4.16 7.67 12.27
CA LEU A 327 -5.33 8.34 11.72
C LEU A 327 -5.27 9.80 12.18
N ILE A 328 -5.04 10.71 11.26
CA ILE A 328 -4.90 12.14 11.55
C ILE A 328 -5.99 12.89 10.79
N VAL A 329 -6.61 13.86 11.44
CA VAL A 329 -7.52 14.81 10.78
C VAL A 329 -6.94 16.19 10.98
N SER A 330 -6.79 16.93 9.89
CA SER A 330 -6.35 18.33 9.92
C SER A 330 -7.32 19.18 9.12
N ASN A 331 -7.71 20.33 9.64
CA ASN A 331 -8.27 21.38 8.78
C ASN A 331 -7.10 22.21 8.28
N ARG A 332 -6.81 22.13 6.98
CA ARG A 332 -5.68 22.81 6.34
C ARG A 332 -5.70 24.31 6.56
N ASN A 333 -6.91 24.89 6.67
CA ASN A 333 -7.08 26.32 6.81
C ASN A 333 -7.05 26.83 8.26
N ALA A 334 -6.76 25.94 9.20
CA ALA A 334 -6.76 26.17 10.64
C ALA A 334 -5.37 25.84 11.18
N HIS A 335 -4.46 26.81 11.17
CA HIS A 335 -3.12 26.62 11.70
C HIS A 335 -3.16 26.60 13.23
N ALA A 336 -2.77 25.52 13.88
CA ALA A 336 -2.69 25.48 15.35
C ALA A 336 -1.49 26.29 15.85
N GLY A 337 -1.67 27.01 16.96
CA GLY A 337 -0.60 27.81 17.56
C GLY A 337 -0.79 28.01 19.06
N PRO A 338 0.19 28.64 19.76
CA PRO A 338 0.28 28.72 21.23
C PRO A 338 -0.98 29.25 21.93
N ASP A 339 -1.65 30.21 21.30
CA ASP A 339 -2.80 30.93 21.86
C ASP A 339 -4.14 30.48 21.23
N GLY A 340 -4.10 29.52 20.29
CA GLY A 340 -5.25 28.96 19.58
C GLY A 340 -5.01 28.85 18.07
N VAL A 341 -6.09 28.59 17.34
CA VAL A 341 -6.04 28.40 15.89
C VAL A 341 -6.03 29.75 15.15
N GLU A 342 -5.08 29.93 14.23
CA GLU A 342 -4.98 31.04 13.28
C GLU A 342 -5.58 30.62 11.92
N VAL A 343 -6.10 31.59 11.17
CA VAL A 343 -6.63 31.34 9.82
C VAL A 343 -5.49 31.35 8.82
N ASP A 344 -5.51 30.36 7.94
CA ASP A 344 -4.65 30.21 6.77
C ASP A 344 -5.59 29.96 5.58
N SER A 345 -5.79 30.97 4.76
CA SER A 345 -6.90 31.00 3.80
C SER A 345 -6.63 30.14 2.58
N ASP A 346 -5.41 30.12 2.04
CA ASP A 346 -5.03 29.27 0.91
C ASP A 346 -4.45 27.92 1.34
N GLY A 347 -4.10 27.76 2.61
CA GLY A 347 -3.73 26.49 3.21
C GLY A 347 -2.31 26.05 2.85
N ASP A 348 -1.39 26.99 2.60
CA ASP A 348 0.01 26.68 2.33
C ASP A 348 0.84 26.43 3.61
N GLY A 349 0.27 26.75 4.78
CA GLY A 349 0.90 26.64 6.09
C GLY A 349 1.42 27.94 6.69
N LEU A 350 1.37 29.07 5.95
CA LEU A 350 1.59 30.40 6.49
C LEU A 350 0.24 31.04 6.88
N PRO A 351 0.02 31.40 8.16
CA PRO A 351 -1.21 32.08 8.54
C PRO A 351 -1.37 33.45 7.86
N ASP A 352 -2.60 33.84 7.49
CA ASP A 352 -2.93 35.11 6.79
C ASP A 352 -2.26 36.34 7.44
N ARG A 353 -2.14 36.31 8.77
CA ARG A 353 -1.52 37.38 9.54
C ARG A 353 -0.02 37.50 9.22
N VAL A 354 0.68 36.37 9.15
CA VAL A 354 2.12 36.31 8.86
C VAL A 354 2.37 36.73 7.42
N GLU A 355 1.55 36.26 6.49
CA GLU A 355 1.64 36.64 5.08
C GLU A 355 1.51 38.15 4.86
N LEU A 356 0.51 38.77 5.49
CA LEU A 356 0.35 40.23 5.47
C LEU A 356 1.54 40.99 6.09
N GLU A 357 2.24 40.38 7.06
CA GLU A 357 3.45 40.95 7.67
C GLU A 357 4.66 40.84 6.74
N ILE A 358 4.79 39.76 5.97
CA ILE A 358 5.92 39.52 5.05
C ILE A 358 5.66 40.03 3.63
N GLY A 359 4.41 40.39 3.31
CA GLY A 359 3.99 40.98 2.03
C GLY A 359 3.48 39.98 1.00
N THR A 360 3.36 38.70 1.35
CA THR A 360 2.78 37.65 0.50
C THR A 360 1.25 37.73 0.51
N SER A 361 0.60 36.92 -0.33
CA SER A 361 -0.84 36.99 -0.61
C SER A 361 -1.61 35.87 0.09
N PRO A 362 -2.49 36.18 1.07
CA PRO A 362 -3.27 35.17 1.81
C PRO A 362 -4.32 34.39 1.03
N THR A 363 -4.27 34.44 -0.29
CA THR A 363 -5.24 33.81 -1.19
C THR A 363 -4.54 33.06 -2.32
N ASN A 364 -3.21 32.98 -2.26
CA ASN A 364 -2.38 32.40 -3.27
C ASN A 364 -1.09 31.82 -2.65
N ARG A 365 -1.06 30.50 -2.59
CA ARG A 365 0.04 29.68 -2.04
C ARG A 365 1.43 29.95 -2.61
N ASP A 366 1.52 30.49 -3.83
CA ASP A 366 2.78 30.85 -4.50
C ASP A 366 2.60 32.27 -5.05
N THR A 367 2.96 33.27 -4.23
CA THR A 367 2.66 34.67 -4.49
C THR A 367 3.32 35.19 -5.77
N ASP A 368 4.52 34.71 -6.08
CA ASP A 368 5.32 35.22 -7.20
C ASP A 368 5.28 34.35 -8.47
N GLY A 369 4.70 33.17 -8.38
CA GLY A 369 4.37 32.27 -9.48
C GLY A 369 5.57 31.52 -10.02
N ASP A 370 6.49 31.06 -9.16
CA ASP A 370 7.69 30.33 -9.55
C ASP A 370 7.68 28.83 -9.22
N HIS A 371 6.56 28.37 -8.66
CA HIS A 371 6.25 27.01 -8.24
C HIS A 371 6.84 26.54 -6.91
N LEU A 372 7.42 27.45 -6.13
CA LEU A 372 7.68 27.24 -4.71
C LEU A 372 6.56 27.88 -3.89
N SER A 373 6.13 27.23 -2.81
CA SER A 373 5.15 27.85 -1.91
C SER A 373 5.79 28.93 -1.04
N ASP A 374 4.97 29.93 -0.69
CA ASP A 374 5.40 31.04 0.15
C ASP A 374 5.98 30.53 1.49
N LEU A 375 5.40 29.47 2.06
CA LEU A 375 5.92 28.77 3.24
C LEU A 375 7.37 28.29 3.04
N VAL A 376 7.63 27.50 2.01
CA VAL A 376 8.95 26.89 1.78
C VAL A 376 10.00 27.97 1.57
N GLU A 377 9.69 28.97 0.76
CA GLU A 377 10.59 30.09 0.53
C GLU A 377 10.81 30.91 1.79
N HIS A 378 9.77 31.16 2.59
CA HIS A 378 9.89 31.84 3.87
C HIS A 378 10.86 31.11 4.82
N LEU A 379 10.73 29.79 4.93
CA LEU A 379 11.61 28.95 5.75
C LEU A 379 13.05 28.94 5.23
N LEU A 380 13.23 28.98 3.91
CA LEU A 380 14.53 28.89 3.25
C LEU A 380 15.09 30.25 2.78
N ARG A 381 14.60 31.37 3.34
CA ARG A 381 15.13 32.73 3.04
C ARG A 381 16.64 32.85 3.22
N SER A 382 17.23 32.08 4.14
CA SER A 382 18.68 32.07 4.35
C SER A 382 19.47 31.45 3.19
N GLU A 383 18.84 30.59 2.39
CA GLU A 383 19.41 29.98 1.19
C GLU A 383 19.24 30.87 -0.06
N GLY A 384 18.57 32.02 0.08
CA GLY A 384 18.44 33.03 -0.96
C GLY A 384 17.12 32.99 -1.76
N LEU A 385 16.13 32.24 -1.27
CA LEU A 385 14.75 32.25 -1.77
C LEU A 385 13.96 33.44 -1.20
N ASP A 386 13.00 33.95 -1.96
CA ASP A 386 12.22 35.13 -1.59
C ASP A 386 10.82 35.06 -2.23
N PRO A 387 9.74 34.89 -1.44
CA PRO A 387 8.39 34.60 -1.94
C PRO A 387 7.71 35.75 -2.69
N LEU A 388 8.45 36.80 -3.01
CA LEU A 388 7.99 37.97 -3.77
C LEU A 388 8.78 38.13 -5.07
N ARG A 389 9.63 37.17 -5.45
CA ARG A 389 10.73 37.39 -6.40
C ARG A 389 11.04 36.25 -7.38
N ASN A 390 10.05 35.55 -7.91
CA ASN A 390 10.13 34.65 -9.06
C ASN A 390 11.55 34.24 -9.55
N GLU A 391 12.15 33.29 -8.85
CA GLU A 391 13.52 32.83 -9.04
C GLU A 391 13.68 32.13 -10.39
N LEU A 392 12.58 31.57 -10.90
CA LEU A 392 12.52 30.90 -12.19
C LEU A 392 12.86 31.82 -13.37
N THR A 393 12.49 33.09 -13.28
CA THR A 393 12.73 34.09 -14.33
C THR A 393 13.87 35.05 -13.98
N ASP A 394 14.53 34.88 -12.84
CA ASP A 394 15.61 35.76 -12.40
C ASP A 394 16.85 35.67 -13.31
N PRO A 395 17.28 36.78 -13.94
CA PRO A 395 18.50 36.81 -14.74
C PRO A 395 19.79 36.52 -13.96
N ASN A 396 19.77 36.55 -12.62
CA ASN A 396 20.93 36.18 -11.79
C ASN A 396 21.05 34.65 -11.57
N GLY A 397 20.03 33.87 -11.94
CA GLY A 397 20.06 32.41 -11.87
C GLY A 397 20.01 31.86 -10.44
N ASN A 398 19.18 32.44 -9.58
CA ASN A 398 19.01 32.03 -8.18
C ASN A 398 18.13 30.78 -7.99
N TRP A 399 17.54 30.25 -9.07
CA TRP A 399 16.81 28.99 -9.01
C TRP A 399 17.67 27.86 -8.40
N PRO A 400 17.13 27.10 -7.43
CA PRO A 400 17.86 26.02 -6.79
C PRO A 400 18.40 24.99 -7.78
N LYS A 401 19.61 24.48 -7.54
CA LYS A 401 20.24 23.50 -8.44
C LYS A 401 19.64 22.11 -8.28
N GLU A 402 19.09 21.87 -7.10
CA GLU A 402 18.35 20.70 -6.68
C GLU A 402 17.07 20.55 -7.51
N CYS A 403 16.48 21.68 -7.91
CA CYS A 403 15.27 21.73 -8.72
C CYS A 403 15.56 21.76 -10.22
N PRO A 404 15.05 20.82 -11.02
CA PRO A 404 15.22 20.84 -12.47
C PRO A 404 14.54 22.05 -13.12
N LEU A 405 15.24 22.76 -14.01
CA LEU A 405 14.64 23.87 -14.75
C LEU A 405 13.53 23.39 -15.70
N PRO A 406 12.33 24.02 -15.67
CA PRO A 406 11.26 23.73 -16.61
C PRO A 406 11.70 24.03 -18.04
N GLY A 407 11.39 23.14 -18.98
CA GLY A 407 11.71 23.35 -20.39
C GLY A 407 13.19 23.23 -20.76
N SER A 408 14.05 22.73 -19.85
CA SER A 408 15.49 22.49 -20.11
C SER A 408 15.80 21.49 -21.23
N GLY A 409 14.79 20.90 -21.87
CA GLY A 409 14.93 19.86 -22.88
C GLY A 409 15.50 18.54 -22.34
N ASN A 410 15.71 18.46 -21.02
CA ASN A 410 16.12 17.25 -20.33
C ASN A 410 14.85 16.39 -20.09
N PRO A 411 14.75 15.18 -20.67
CA PRO A 411 13.62 14.28 -20.44
C PRO A 411 13.56 13.73 -19.00
N SER A 412 14.55 14.04 -18.16
CA SER A 412 14.59 13.72 -16.72
C SER A 412 14.31 14.94 -15.84
N ALA A 413 14.08 16.13 -16.42
CA ALA A 413 13.60 17.27 -15.67
C ALA A 413 12.10 17.11 -15.47
N PHE A 414 11.71 16.93 -14.21
CA PHE A 414 10.32 16.97 -13.82
C PHE A 414 9.78 18.41 -13.93
N PRO A 415 8.50 18.61 -14.26
CA PRO A 415 7.86 19.91 -14.10
C PRO A 415 8.03 20.40 -12.63
N PRO A 416 8.32 21.70 -12.37
CA PRO A 416 8.47 22.22 -11.01
C PRO A 416 7.23 22.05 -10.14
N ASP A 417 6.05 22.03 -10.78
CA ASP A 417 4.74 21.80 -10.18
C ASP A 417 4.40 20.31 -9.98
N ARG A 418 5.33 19.41 -10.29
CA ARG A 418 5.11 17.97 -10.10
C ARG A 418 5.19 17.63 -8.62
N ASP A 419 4.15 16.98 -8.14
CA ASP A 419 4.06 16.32 -6.85
C ASP A 419 3.76 14.84 -7.12
N SER A 420 4.76 13.96 -6.91
CA SER A 420 4.69 12.55 -7.30
C SER A 420 3.90 11.67 -6.33
N ASP A 421 3.79 12.06 -5.06
CA ASP A 421 3.08 11.31 -4.04
C ASP A 421 1.86 12.03 -3.47
N GLY A 422 1.57 13.24 -3.94
CA GLY A 422 0.33 13.97 -3.72
C GLY A 422 0.16 14.53 -2.31
N ASP A 423 1.24 14.71 -1.55
CA ASP A 423 1.17 15.14 -0.15
C ASP A 423 1.02 16.66 0.03
N GLY A 424 1.17 17.41 -1.07
CA GLY A 424 1.08 18.86 -1.11
C GLY A 424 2.43 19.54 -1.26
N LEU A 425 3.56 18.87 -1.08
CA LEU A 425 4.89 19.36 -1.41
C LEU A 425 5.26 18.93 -2.83
N THR A 426 5.85 19.84 -3.61
CA THR A 426 6.36 19.47 -4.93
C THR A 426 7.66 18.68 -4.81
N ASP A 427 7.96 17.83 -5.80
CA ASP A 427 9.23 17.09 -5.91
C ASP A 427 10.46 18.03 -5.79
N CYS A 428 10.30 19.31 -6.14
CA CYS A 428 11.33 20.35 -6.01
C CYS A 428 11.46 20.87 -4.56
N GLU A 429 10.35 21.23 -3.92
CA GLU A 429 10.33 21.63 -2.50
C GLU A 429 10.91 20.53 -1.62
N GLU A 430 10.54 19.28 -1.87
CA GLU A 430 11.06 18.15 -1.12
C GLU A 430 12.56 17.94 -1.33
N ALA A 431 13.07 18.16 -2.55
CA ALA A 431 14.50 18.12 -2.82
C ALA A 431 15.28 19.20 -2.05
N LEU A 432 14.67 20.38 -1.83
CA LEU A 432 15.23 21.46 -1.00
C LEU A 432 15.22 21.10 0.49
N LEU A 433 14.11 20.54 0.96
CA LEU A 433 13.88 20.12 2.35
C LEU A 433 14.61 18.80 2.71
N ARG A 434 15.08 18.07 1.69
CA ARG A 434 15.73 16.75 1.75
C ARG A 434 14.78 15.62 2.14
N SER A 435 13.48 15.82 2.01
CA SER A 435 12.47 14.75 2.00
C SER A 435 12.49 13.99 0.67
N GLU A 436 11.65 12.97 0.55
CA GLU A 436 11.58 12.07 -0.61
C GLU A 436 10.24 12.21 -1.33
N GLY A 437 10.27 12.89 -2.48
CA GLY A 437 9.10 13.06 -3.37
C GLY A 437 8.64 11.84 -4.13
N THR A 438 8.57 10.71 -3.44
CA THR A 438 7.74 9.55 -3.80
C THR A 438 7.08 8.93 -2.56
N LEU A 439 7.27 9.54 -1.40
CA LEU A 439 6.77 9.17 -0.10
C LEU A 439 6.01 10.33 0.53
N PHE A 440 4.73 10.09 0.75
CA PHE A 440 3.86 10.98 1.55
C PHE A 440 4.35 11.24 2.99
N ASP A 441 5.22 10.37 3.49
CA ASP A 441 5.75 10.30 4.86
C ASP A 441 7.17 9.72 4.70
N SER A 442 8.14 10.62 4.62
CA SER A 442 9.52 10.37 4.19
C SER A 442 10.32 9.54 5.18
N ASP A 443 10.08 9.75 6.47
CA ASP A 443 10.74 9.00 7.54
C ASP A 443 9.95 7.75 8.00
N GLY A 444 8.68 7.67 7.59
CA GLY A 444 7.80 6.56 7.83
C GLY A 444 7.34 6.47 9.28
N ASP A 445 7.11 7.57 9.98
CA ASP A 445 6.62 7.57 11.36
C ASP A 445 5.08 7.65 11.50
N GLY A 446 4.39 7.93 10.40
CA GLY A 446 2.94 8.00 10.30
C GLY A 446 2.38 9.44 10.20
N ILE A 447 3.22 10.46 10.25
CA ILE A 447 2.86 11.87 10.06
C ILE A 447 3.26 12.28 8.62
N PRO A 448 2.39 13.00 7.87
CA PRO A 448 2.72 13.51 6.53
C PRO A 448 3.79 14.61 6.52
N ASP A 449 4.69 14.61 5.52
CA ASP A 449 5.79 15.59 5.41
C ASP A 449 5.27 17.04 5.39
N PHE A 450 4.18 17.31 4.66
CA PHE A 450 3.57 18.64 4.65
C PHE A 450 3.13 19.08 6.06
N LEU A 451 2.52 18.19 6.86
CA LEU A 451 2.13 18.54 8.24
C LEU A 451 3.34 18.71 9.14
N GLU A 452 4.38 17.91 8.96
CA GLU A 452 5.63 18.09 9.70
C GLU A 452 6.28 19.44 9.40
N LEU A 453 6.29 19.84 8.12
CA LEU A 453 6.84 21.12 7.69
C LEU A 453 6.09 22.31 8.32
N VAL A 454 4.75 22.30 8.25
CA VAL A 454 3.89 23.37 8.80
C VAL A 454 4.15 23.58 10.28
N TYR A 455 4.29 22.50 11.04
CA TYR A 455 4.45 22.54 12.49
C TYR A 455 5.92 22.49 12.95
N GLY A 456 6.85 22.35 12.01
CA GLY A 456 8.30 22.41 12.23
C GLY A 456 8.94 21.13 12.79
N THR A 457 8.25 19.98 12.78
CA THR A 457 8.83 18.68 13.15
C THR A 457 9.72 18.14 12.01
N ASN A 458 10.30 16.94 12.17
CA ASN A 458 11.40 16.48 11.34
C ASN A 458 11.01 15.46 10.26
N LEU A 459 10.81 15.97 9.03
CA LEU A 459 10.45 15.20 7.82
C LEU A 459 11.33 13.98 7.50
N ILE A 460 12.56 13.90 8.02
CA ILE A 460 13.54 12.86 7.61
C ILE A 460 13.98 11.95 8.75
N ALA A 461 13.49 12.16 9.98
CA ALA A 461 13.83 11.29 11.08
C ALA A 461 12.74 11.21 12.13
N ASN A 462 12.23 9.99 12.30
CA ASN A 462 11.11 9.63 13.15
C ASN A 462 11.18 10.33 14.52
N ASP A 463 10.31 11.32 14.69
CA ASP A 463 10.16 12.10 15.90
C ASP A 463 8.72 12.09 16.44
N ALA A 464 7.81 11.29 15.86
CA ALA A 464 6.43 11.12 16.32
C ALA A 464 6.24 10.94 17.84
N LEU A 465 7.22 10.34 18.54
CA LEU A 465 7.18 10.10 19.98
C LEU A 465 8.00 11.09 20.82
N ASP A 466 8.65 12.06 20.18
CA ASP A 466 9.36 13.14 20.86
C ASP A 466 8.36 14.18 21.38
N ASP A 467 8.83 15.00 22.32
CA ASP A 467 8.09 16.08 23.01
C ASP A 467 9.02 17.31 23.05
N PRO A 468 9.16 18.04 21.91
CA PRO A 468 10.15 19.10 21.74
C PRO A 468 9.94 20.28 22.69
N ASP A 469 8.70 20.58 23.06
CA ASP A 469 8.32 21.71 23.91
C ASP A 469 8.22 21.34 25.41
N ALA A 470 8.35 20.03 25.71
CA ALA A 470 8.35 19.40 27.01
C ALA A 470 7.07 19.67 27.82
N ASP A 471 5.91 19.62 27.17
CA ASP A 471 4.59 19.77 27.80
C ASP A 471 3.98 18.43 28.26
N GLY A 472 4.55 17.31 27.83
CA GLY A 472 4.17 15.95 28.20
C GLY A 472 3.22 15.27 27.21
N ILE A 473 2.92 15.89 26.08
CA ILE A 473 2.25 15.30 24.92
C ILE A 473 3.32 15.07 23.85
N ALA A 474 3.25 13.94 23.16
CA ALA A 474 4.17 13.66 22.05
C ALA A 474 3.62 14.20 20.74
N ASN A 475 4.49 14.49 19.77
CA ASN A 475 4.15 15.01 18.45
C ASN A 475 2.91 14.34 17.85
N VAL A 476 2.89 13.00 17.75
CA VAL A 476 1.77 12.24 17.14
C VAL A 476 0.42 12.46 17.83
N ASP A 477 0.42 12.64 19.16
CA ASP A 477 -0.79 12.90 19.92
C ASP A 477 -1.25 14.35 19.76
N GLU A 478 -0.32 15.29 19.56
CA GLU A 478 -0.63 16.67 19.21
C GLU A 478 -1.25 16.80 17.82
N TYR A 479 -0.72 16.09 16.82
CA TYR A 479 -1.33 16.01 15.48
C TYR A 479 -2.76 15.46 15.52
N ARG A 480 -3.00 14.37 16.27
CA ARG A 480 -4.36 13.81 16.45
C ARG A 480 -5.33 14.76 17.14
N MET A 481 -4.79 15.67 17.95
CA MET A 481 -5.54 16.69 18.67
C MET A 481 -5.54 18.05 17.96
N HIS A 482 -4.87 18.17 16.81
CA HIS A 482 -4.68 19.41 16.05
C HIS A 482 -4.12 20.54 16.93
N ARG A 483 -2.90 20.31 17.41
CA ARG A 483 -2.11 21.17 18.31
C ARG A 483 -0.73 21.43 17.71
N ASP A 484 -0.02 22.39 18.30
CA ASP A 484 1.32 22.81 17.85
C ASP A 484 2.42 22.07 18.65
N PRO A 485 3.13 21.09 18.03
CA PRO A 485 4.18 20.30 18.68
C PRO A 485 5.39 21.10 19.19
N MET A 486 5.53 22.34 18.75
CA MET A 486 6.63 23.22 19.13
C MET A 486 6.26 24.18 20.26
N SER A 487 5.04 24.10 20.81
CA SER A 487 4.55 25.09 21.75
C SER A 487 3.56 24.56 22.80
N ARG A 488 3.83 24.93 24.06
CA ARG A 488 2.97 24.57 25.20
C ARG A 488 1.60 25.22 25.08
N ASP A 489 0.62 24.43 24.64
CA ASP A 489 -0.74 24.90 24.41
C ASP A 489 -1.40 25.46 25.66
N ARG A 490 -1.86 26.71 25.57
CA ARG A 490 -2.58 27.34 26.68
C ARG A 490 -4.08 27.02 26.69
N ARG A 491 -4.61 26.45 25.60
CA ARG A 491 -6.05 26.24 25.34
C ARG A 491 -6.34 24.80 24.89
N PRO A 492 -5.98 23.78 25.69
CA PRO A 492 -6.11 22.37 25.32
C PRO A 492 -7.55 21.94 25.00
N GLU A 493 -8.55 22.70 25.45
CA GLU A 493 -9.96 22.43 25.20
C GLU A 493 -10.40 22.70 23.75
N LEU A 494 -9.58 23.41 22.96
CA LEU A 494 -9.87 23.75 21.56
C LEU A 494 -9.41 22.67 20.56
N GLY A 495 -8.62 21.69 21.02
CA GLY A 495 -8.16 20.60 20.19
C GLY A 495 -9.26 19.61 19.79
N TYR A 496 -8.95 18.82 18.78
CA TYR A 496 -9.82 17.78 18.25
C TYR A 496 -9.95 16.64 19.25
N ARG A 497 -11.07 15.92 19.15
CA ARG A 497 -11.32 14.71 19.93
C ARG A 497 -11.59 13.56 19.01
N MET A 498 -10.57 12.72 18.84
CA MET A 498 -10.65 11.49 18.07
C MET A 498 -10.99 10.30 18.97
N GLU A 499 -11.94 9.49 18.54
CA GLU A 499 -12.23 8.18 19.12
C GLU A 499 -12.19 7.12 18.03
N VAL A 500 -11.51 6.01 18.28
CA VAL A 500 -11.50 4.82 17.41
C VAL A 500 -12.01 3.62 18.19
N LYS A 501 -12.94 2.86 17.59
CA LYS A 501 -13.67 1.76 18.22
C LYS A 501 -13.79 0.58 17.27
N ASN A 502 -14.17 -0.57 17.84
CA ASN A 502 -14.50 -1.79 17.09
C ASN A 502 -13.40 -2.27 16.13
N GLU A 503 -12.13 -1.96 16.43
CA GLU A 503 -11.00 -2.40 15.63
C GLU A 503 -10.87 -3.93 15.65
N ARG A 504 -11.09 -4.56 14.50
CA ARG A 504 -11.10 -6.03 14.37
C ARG A 504 -10.69 -6.47 12.98
N GLN A 505 -10.03 -7.62 12.91
CA GLN A 505 -9.79 -8.32 11.65
C GLN A 505 -11.12 -8.89 11.13
N THR A 506 -11.50 -8.50 9.93
CA THR A 506 -12.75 -8.92 9.27
C THR A 506 -12.44 -9.38 7.84
N SER A 507 -13.16 -10.41 7.41
CA SER A 507 -13.08 -10.93 6.04
C SER A 507 -13.99 -10.10 5.13
N VAL A 508 -13.41 -9.26 4.28
CA VAL A 508 -14.13 -8.33 3.40
C VAL A 508 -14.12 -8.87 1.97
N VAL A 509 -15.24 -8.72 1.26
CA VAL A 509 -15.31 -9.02 -0.17
C VAL A 509 -15.06 -7.74 -0.96
N SER A 510 -14.04 -7.73 -1.79
CA SER A 510 -13.64 -6.60 -2.63
C SER A 510 -13.60 -6.98 -4.11
N ALA A 511 -13.76 -5.97 -4.96
CA ALA A 511 -13.84 -6.10 -6.40
C ALA A 511 -12.52 -5.64 -7.02
N SER A 512 -11.88 -6.49 -7.84
CA SER A 512 -10.52 -6.31 -8.35
C SER A 512 -10.26 -5.06 -9.22
N GLN A 513 -11.28 -4.24 -9.51
CA GLN A 513 -11.20 -3.01 -10.28
C GLN A 513 -12.23 -2.01 -9.75
N PRO A 514 -11.87 -0.72 -9.56
CA PRO A 514 -12.86 0.29 -9.19
C PRO A 514 -13.84 0.55 -10.35
N TRP A 515 -13.41 0.53 -11.62
CA TRP A 515 -14.24 0.80 -12.80
C TRP A 515 -14.65 -0.48 -13.53
N ALA A 516 -15.86 -0.99 -13.25
CA ALA A 516 -16.39 -2.15 -13.98
C ALA A 516 -16.84 -1.77 -15.40
N ILE A 517 -17.36 -0.56 -15.59
CA ILE A 517 -17.74 -0.01 -16.90
C ILE A 517 -17.33 1.46 -16.86
N THR A 518 -16.96 2.07 -17.98
CA THR A 518 -16.66 3.52 -18.00
C THR A 518 -17.82 4.29 -17.37
N GLY A 519 -17.55 5.12 -16.37
CA GLY A 519 -18.58 5.84 -15.61
C GLY A 519 -19.35 5.03 -14.56
N VAL A 520 -18.99 3.77 -14.30
CA VAL A 520 -19.57 2.93 -13.24
C VAL A 520 -18.47 2.44 -12.31
N THR A 521 -18.57 2.84 -11.04
CA THR A 521 -17.65 2.41 -9.98
C THR A 521 -18.36 1.51 -8.99
N LEU A 522 -17.79 0.34 -8.67
CA LEU A 522 -18.35 -0.53 -7.62
C LEU A 522 -17.83 -0.09 -6.26
N LEU A 523 -18.74 0.23 -5.34
CA LEU A 523 -18.41 0.80 -4.02
C LEU A 523 -18.23 -0.26 -2.95
N GLY A 524 -19.05 -1.32 -3.01
CA GLY A 524 -19.08 -2.35 -1.98
C GLY A 524 -19.91 -3.53 -2.41
N VAL A 525 -19.49 -4.71 -1.98
CA VAL A 525 -20.15 -5.99 -2.25
C VAL A 525 -20.61 -6.56 -0.92
N SER A 526 -21.84 -7.09 -0.86
CA SER A 526 -22.34 -7.69 0.38
C SER A 526 -21.48 -8.88 0.80
N ASP A 527 -21.22 -9.02 2.10
CA ASP A 527 -20.31 -10.02 2.67
C ASP A 527 -20.67 -11.47 2.31
N ASP A 528 -21.94 -11.79 2.07
CA ASP A 528 -22.40 -13.13 1.70
C ASP A 528 -22.14 -13.49 0.23
N THR A 529 -21.64 -12.54 -0.57
CA THR A 529 -21.34 -12.79 -1.98
C THR A 529 -20.15 -13.74 -2.09
N PRO A 530 -20.27 -14.86 -2.84
CA PRO A 530 -19.16 -15.75 -3.10
C PRO A 530 -18.02 -15.01 -3.82
N GLN A 531 -16.78 -15.44 -3.56
CA GLN A 531 -15.64 -15.02 -4.38
C GLN A 531 -15.72 -15.64 -5.78
N GLY A 532 -15.14 -14.98 -6.77
CA GLY A 532 -15.12 -15.45 -8.15
C GLY A 532 -15.53 -14.40 -9.17
N ARG A 533 -15.84 -14.82 -10.39
CA ARG A 533 -16.18 -13.92 -11.50
C ARG A 533 -17.64 -13.47 -11.39
N ALA A 534 -17.85 -12.19 -11.07
CA ALA A 534 -19.12 -11.50 -11.17
C ALA A 534 -19.21 -10.73 -12.49
N THR A 535 -20.40 -10.27 -12.87
CA THR A 535 -20.60 -9.51 -14.11
C THR A 535 -21.51 -8.31 -13.86
N VAL A 536 -21.08 -7.14 -14.34
CA VAL A 536 -21.90 -5.92 -14.41
C VAL A 536 -22.38 -5.75 -15.85
N PHE A 537 -23.66 -5.41 -16.00
CA PHE A 537 -24.30 -5.20 -17.29
C PHE A 537 -24.81 -3.77 -17.38
N TRP A 538 -24.43 -3.06 -18.44
CA TRP A 538 -24.96 -1.76 -18.81
C TRP A 538 -25.75 -1.86 -20.11
N GLU A 539 -26.97 -1.32 -20.10
CA GLU A 539 -27.78 -1.11 -21.30
C GLU A 539 -28.06 0.40 -21.47
N PRO A 540 -27.68 0.99 -22.61
CA PRO A 540 -27.92 2.40 -22.87
C PRO A 540 -29.42 2.69 -23.01
N PRO A 541 -29.83 3.96 -22.81
CA PRO A 541 -31.22 4.35 -23.02
C PRO A 541 -31.68 4.14 -24.46
N ALA A 542 -33.01 4.19 -24.66
CA ALA A 542 -33.63 3.99 -25.98
C ALA A 542 -33.13 4.99 -27.05
N ASP A 543 -32.78 6.21 -26.64
CA ASP A 543 -32.05 7.17 -27.46
C ASP A 543 -30.68 7.47 -26.81
N PRO A 544 -29.60 6.79 -27.23
CA PRO A 544 -28.25 7.02 -26.70
C PRO A 544 -27.69 8.41 -27.01
N THR A 545 -28.30 9.15 -27.94
CA THR A 545 -27.81 10.49 -28.34
C THR A 545 -28.32 11.59 -27.41
N GLN A 546 -29.29 11.30 -26.55
CA GLN A 546 -29.82 12.22 -25.55
C GLN A 546 -29.25 11.93 -24.15
N PRO A 547 -29.09 12.95 -23.30
CA PRO A 547 -28.60 12.76 -21.93
C PRO A 547 -29.47 11.77 -21.13
N ILE A 548 -28.81 11.02 -20.25
CA ILE A 548 -29.50 10.14 -19.31
C ILE A 548 -30.35 10.98 -18.38
N SER A 549 -31.61 10.60 -18.23
CA SER A 549 -32.56 11.31 -17.37
C SER A 549 -33.70 10.40 -16.96
N LYS A 550 -34.56 10.87 -16.05
CA LYS A 550 -35.82 10.18 -15.71
C LYS A 550 -36.72 9.89 -16.93
N LYS A 551 -36.57 10.63 -18.03
CA LYS A 551 -37.35 10.45 -19.28
C LYS A 551 -36.63 9.60 -20.33
N ASN A 552 -35.33 9.40 -20.17
CA ASN A 552 -34.48 8.60 -21.06
C ASN A 552 -33.49 7.78 -20.22
N PRO A 553 -33.97 6.81 -19.40
CA PRO A 553 -33.11 6.06 -18.49
C PRO A 553 -32.36 4.95 -19.22
N GLY A 554 -31.10 4.73 -18.85
CA GLY A 554 -30.40 3.47 -19.12
C GLY A 554 -30.67 2.46 -18.02
N SER A 555 -30.06 1.28 -18.09
CA SER A 555 -30.20 0.28 -17.02
C SER A 555 -28.89 -0.41 -16.66
N LEU A 556 -28.72 -0.66 -15.36
CA LEU A 556 -27.66 -1.48 -14.81
C LEU A 556 -28.21 -2.79 -14.25
N SER A 557 -27.44 -3.86 -14.36
CA SER A 557 -27.75 -5.12 -13.70
C SER A 557 -26.49 -5.80 -13.20
N TRP A 558 -26.66 -6.69 -12.23
CA TRP A 558 -25.59 -7.40 -11.58
C TRP A 558 -25.82 -8.91 -11.62
N ARG A 559 -24.73 -9.66 -11.71
CA ARG A 559 -24.70 -11.11 -11.47
C ARG A 559 -23.54 -11.46 -10.56
N ALA A 560 -23.85 -12.05 -9.41
CA ALA A 560 -22.86 -12.60 -8.49
C ALA A 560 -22.16 -13.86 -9.05
N PRO A 561 -20.98 -14.23 -8.52
CA PRO A 561 -20.28 -15.43 -8.96
C PRO A 561 -21.11 -16.69 -8.75
N GLU A 562 -21.02 -17.62 -9.70
CA GLU A 562 -21.68 -18.93 -9.66
C GLU A 562 -23.22 -18.88 -9.60
N ASP A 563 -23.84 -17.70 -9.74
CA ASP A 563 -25.29 -17.56 -9.82
C ASP A 563 -25.81 -18.16 -11.14
N VAL A 564 -26.51 -19.29 -11.01
CA VAL A 564 -27.15 -20.02 -12.11
C VAL A 564 -28.67 -19.90 -12.09
N ALA A 565 -29.25 -19.02 -11.25
CA ALA A 565 -30.68 -18.81 -11.19
C ALA A 565 -31.21 -18.21 -12.51
N GLY A 566 -32.38 -18.67 -12.98
CA GLY A 566 -33.01 -18.19 -14.21
C GLY A 566 -32.80 -19.06 -15.46
N THR A 567 -33.30 -18.60 -16.60
CA THR A 567 -33.33 -19.35 -17.88
C THR A 567 -32.86 -18.51 -19.05
N GLY A 568 -32.02 -19.05 -19.96
CA GLY A 568 -31.59 -18.35 -21.19
C GLY A 568 -30.23 -17.66 -21.07
N MET A 569 -29.96 -16.65 -21.91
CA MET A 569 -28.72 -15.87 -21.91
C MET A 569 -28.57 -14.98 -20.65
N ASP A 570 -29.68 -14.70 -19.94
CA ASP A 570 -29.75 -13.86 -18.74
C ASP A 570 -29.61 -14.66 -17.42
N ARG A 571 -29.03 -15.86 -17.46
CA ARG A 571 -28.82 -16.68 -16.25
C ARG A 571 -27.95 -15.94 -15.22
N GLY A 572 -28.47 -15.87 -14.00
CA GLY A 572 -27.88 -15.25 -12.82
C GLY A 572 -28.02 -13.72 -12.79
N ARG A 573 -28.51 -13.09 -13.86
CA ARG A 573 -28.65 -11.64 -13.94
C ARG A 573 -29.85 -11.19 -13.12
N GLY A 574 -29.63 -10.34 -12.13
CA GLY A 574 -30.72 -9.76 -11.34
C GLY A 574 -31.49 -8.66 -12.07
N GLU A 575 -32.46 -8.08 -11.37
CA GLU A 575 -33.35 -7.06 -11.93
C GLU A 575 -32.60 -5.83 -12.42
N ALA A 576 -33.01 -5.29 -13.57
CA ALA A 576 -32.42 -4.11 -14.16
C ALA A 576 -32.85 -2.85 -13.38
N VAL A 577 -31.87 -2.16 -12.80
CA VAL A 577 -32.06 -0.91 -12.07
C VAL A 577 -31.92 0.26 -13.04
N LEU A 578 -32.93 1.13 -13.09
CA LEU A 578 -32.96 2.28 -13.99
C LEU A 578 -31.99 3.36 -13.52
N VAL A 579 -31.04 3.73 -14.38
CA VAL A 579 -30.11 4.84 -14.18
C VAL A 579 -30.73 6.10 -14.76
N THR A 580 -30.94 7.12 -13.91
CA THR A 580 -31.62 8.36 -14.29
C THR A 580 -30.75 9.61 -14.20
N GLY A 581 -29.48 9.44 -13.86
CA GLY A 581 -28.46 10.48 -13.68
C GLY A 581 -27.36 9.98 -12.76
N ASP A 582 -26.50 10.90 -12.31
CA ASP A 582 -25.42 10.58 -11.38
C ASP A 582 -25.96 10.12 -10.03
N GLY A 583 -25.20 9.24 -9.36
CA GLY A 583 -25.50 8.81 -8.00
C GLY A 583 -25.32 7.32 -7.77
N ARG A 584 -25.86 6.84 -6.65
CA ARG A 584 -25.68 5.45 -6.19
C ARG A 584 -26.88 4.58 -6.51
N TYR A 585 -26.58 3.37 -6.95
CA TYR A 585 -27.53 2.37 -7.37
C TYR A 585 -27.17 1.04 -6.70
N LEU A 586 -28.14 0.47 -5.97
CA LEU A 586 -27.99 -0.83 -5.35
C LEU A 586 -28.49 -1.91 -6.32
N LEU A 587 -27.58 -2.77 -6.76
CA LEU A 587 -27.87 -3.85 -7.69
C LEU A 587 -27.93 -5.17 -6.92
N ARG A 588 -28.90 -6.03 -7.24
CA ARG A 588 -29.06 -7.36 -6.60
C ARG A 588 -28.89 -8.45 -7.65
N SER A 589 -28.31 -9.59 -7.28
CA SER A 589 -28.25 -10.76 -8.17
C SER A 589 -29.59 -11.48 -8.25
N ALA A 590 -29.81 -12.36 -9.23
CA ALA A 590 -31.05 -13.11 -9.37
C ALA A 590 -31.34 -14.05 -8.17
N ALA A 591 -30.29 -14.62 -7.58
CA ALA A 591 -30.39 -15.49 -6.40
C ALA A 591 -30.46 -14.72 -5.06
N ALA A 592 -30.52 -13.39 -5.07
CA ALA A 592 -30.59 -12.57 -3.87
C ALA A 592 -31.83 -12.91 -3.01
N THR A 593 -31.63 -13.05 -1.70
CA THR A 593 -32.67 -13.23 -0.69
C THR A 593 -32.46 -12.25 0.47
N ASP A 594 -33.41 -12.16 1.40
CA ASP A 594 -33.25 -11.30 2.59
C ASP A 594 -32.09 -11.77 3.49
N ASP A 595 -31.81 -13.08 3.54
CA ASP A 595 -30.73 -13.67 4.34
C ASP A 595 -29.39 -13.76 3.59
N ALA A 596 -29.40 -13.73 2.26
CA ALA A 596 -28.22 -13.73 1.40
C ALA A 596 -28.41 -12.65 0.33
N PRO A 597 -28.07 -11.39 0.65
CA PRO A 597 -28.44 -10.25 -0.16
C PRO A 597 -27.84 -10.29 -1.58
N LEU A 598 -26.63 -10.82 -1.76
CA LEU A 598 -25.91 -10.91 -3.04
C LEU A 598 -25.96 -9.59 -3.84
N GLN A 599 -25.56 -8.49 -3.21
CA GLN A 599 -25.73 -7.13 -3.71
C GLN A 599 -24.40 -6.47 -3.95
N VAL A 600 -24.41 -5.55 -4.90
CA VAL A 600 -23.32 -4.60 -5.10
C VAL A 600 -23.90 -3.20 -5.15
N GLU A 601 -23.24 -2.26 -4.49
CA GLU A 601 -23.52 -0.84 -4.64
C GLU A 601 -22.63 -0.27 -5.74
N ALA A 602 -23.24 0.41 -6.70
CA ALA A 602 -22.55 1.02 -7.82
C ALA A 602 -22.79 2.54 -7.82
N GLU A 603 -21.73 3.34 -7.92
CA GLU A 603 -21.82 4.75 -8.24
C GLU A 603 -21.71 4.95 -9.75
N VAL A 604 -22.52 5.88 -10.26
CA VAL A 604 -22.62 6.14 -11.69
C VAL A 604 -22.38 7.61 -11.97
N TYR A 605 -21.52 7.87 -12.95
CA TYR A 605 -21.27 9.14 -13.60
C TYR A 605 -21.87 9.08 -15.00
N ALA A 606 -23.09 9.58 -15.14
CA ALA A 606 -23.95 9.41 -16.30
C ALA A 606 -23.34 9.96 -17.60
N GLU A 607 -22.53 11.01 -17.52
CA GLU A 607 -21.85 11.61 -18.69
C GLU A 607 -20.76 10.71 -19.28
N LEU A 608 -20.20 9.80 -18.47
CA LEU A 608 -19.11 8.91 -18.87
C LEU A 608 -19.62 7.53 -19.33
N LEU A 609 -20.92 7.27 -19.25
CA LEU A 609 -21.48 5.96 -19.57
C LEU A 609 -21.40 5.64 -21.08
N PRO A 610 -21.12 4.37 -21.45
CA PRO A 610 -21.00 3.99 -22.86
C PRO A 610 -22.29 4.15 -23.66
N PHE A 611 -22.17 4.56 -24.92
CA PHE A 611 -23.31 4.64 -25.86
C PHE A 611 -23.83 3.27 -26.33
N GLN A 612 -23.10 2.19 -26.04
CA GLN A 612 -23.44 0.82 -26.44
C GLN A 612 -23.61 -0.08 -25.21
N ALA A 613 -24.44 -1.10 -25.35
CA ALA A 613 -24.59 -2.12 -24.33
C ALA A 613 -23.23 -2.76 -24.04
N THR A 614 -22.81 -2.68 -22.79
CA THR A 614 -21.49 -3.10 -22.34
C THR A 614 -21.67 -4.07 -21.20
N ARG A 615 -20.82 -5.09 -21.17
CA ARG A 615 -20.72 -5.99 -20.02
C ARG A 615 -19.26 -6.07 -19.64
N ASP A 616 -19.01 -6.15 -18.35
CA ASP A 616 -17.66 -6.44 -17.87
C ASP A 616 -17.69 -7.42 -16.70
N ASP A 617 -16.63 -8.22 -16.64
CA ASP A 617 -16.46 -9.24 -15.63
C ASP A 617 -15.55 -8.72 -14.52
N VAL A 618 -16.09 -8.66 -13.31
CA VAL A 618 -15.36 -8.21 -12.13
C VAL A 618 -14.95 -9.43 -11.32
N LEU A 619 -13.69 -9.50 -10.91
CA LEU A 619 -13.22 -10.58 -10.03
C LEU A 619 -13.44 -10.16 -8.58
N LEU A 620 -14.36 -10.85 -7.91
CA LEU A 620 -14.56 -10.71 -6.48
C LEU A 620 -13.56 -11.57 -5.72
N ARG A 621 -12.93 -10.96 -4.73
CA ARG A 621 -11.97 -11.60 -3.85
C ARG A 621 -12.37 -11.37 -2.41
N ARG A 622 -12.06 -12.34 -1.57
CA ARG A 622 -12.18 -12.22 -0.13
C ARG A 622 -10.80 -12.01 0.44
N SER A 623 -10.61 -10.93 1.19
CA SER A 623 -9.35 -10.58 1.84
C SER A 623 -9.58 -10.27 3.31
N GLU A 624 -8.59 -10.63 4.13
CA GLU A 624 -8.60 -10.28 5.54
C GLU A 624 -8.09 -8.85 5.71
N ARG A 625 -8.89 -7.99 6.34
CA ARG A 625 -8.60 -6.56 6.52
C ARG A 625 -8.86 -6.16 7.97
N MET A 626 -8.16 -5.15 8.47
CA MET A 626 -8.42 -4.57 9.78
C MET A 626 -9.46 -3.46 9.61
N CYS A 627 -10.64 -3.61 10.18
CA CYS A 627 -11.70 -2.61 10.10
C CYS A 627 -11.97 -1.97 11.46
N PHE A 628 -12.27 -0.68 11.47
CA PHE A 628 -12.51 0.11 12.68
C PHE A 628 -13.54 1.22 12.40
N ASP A 629 -14.23 1.64 13.45
CA ASP A 629 -15.10 2.81 13.44
C ASP A 629 -14.34 3.98 14.04
N PHE A 630 -14.49 5.17 13.46
CA PHE A 630 -13.87 6.38 14.00
C PHE A 630 -14.86 7.55 14.07
N SER A 631 -14.59 8.47 14.98
CA SER A 631 -15.24 9.78 15.03
C SER A 631 -14.25 10.84 15.50
N VAL A 632 -14.20 11.97 14.80
CA VAL A 632 -13.42 13.15 15.18
C VAL A 632 -14.39 14.31 15.40
N ARG A 633 -14.31 14.92 16.58
CA ARG A 633 -15.14 16.07 16.97
C ARG A 633 -14.30 17.31 17.22
N ASN A 634 -14.97 18.44 17.29
CA ASN A 634 -14.39 19.77 17.50
C ASN A 634 -13.49 20.23 16.34
N VAL A 635 -13.73 19.73 15.12
CA VAL A 635 -13.01 20.21 13.94
C VAL A 635 -13.52 21.60 13.62
N ARG A 636 -12.71 22.62 13.91
CA ARG A 636 -13.13 24.03 13.86
C ARG A 636 -13.04 24.56 12.43
N LEU A 637 -14.09 25.22 11.99
CA LEU A 637 -14.17 25.96 10.74
C LEU A 637 -13.84 27.44 10.97
N LEU A 638 -13.07 28.02 10.06
CA LEU A 638 -12.66 29.42 10.10
C LEU A 638 -13.22 30.21 8.91
N PRO A 639 -13.39 31.54 9.05
CA PRO A 639 -13.85 32.41 7.97
C PRO A 639 -12.70 32.73 6.99
N THR A 640 -12.34 31.78 6.14
CA THR A 640 -11.32 31.93 5.09
C THR A 640 -11.73 32.94 4.02
N LEU A 641 -10.74 33.53 3.36
CA LEU A 641 -10.93 34.42 2.21
C LEU A 641 -11.37 33.65 0.95
N ALA A 642 -11.79 34.37 -0.08
CA ALA A 642 -12.00 33.77 -1.40
C ALA A 642 -10.64 33.67 -2.10
N LEU A 643 -10.34 32.52 -2.69
CA LEU A 643 -9.06 32.27 -3.33
C LEU A 643 -9.05 32.72 -4.78
N ASP A 644 -7.85 32.93 -5.31
CA ASP A 644 -7.64 33.38 -6.70
C ASP A 644 -8.03 32.31 -7.73
N ASP A 645 -8.08 31.04 -7.33
CA ASP A 645 -8.54 29.91 -8.13
C ASP A 645 -10.08 29.84 -8.30
N GLY A 646 -10.82 30.74 -7.63
CA GLY A 646 -12.27 30.81 -7.65
C GLY A 646 -12.98 30.10 -6.49
N THR A 647 -12.22 29.54 -5.54
CA THR A 647 -12.78 28.97 -4.30
C THR A 647 -13.51 30.04 -3.50
N GLU A 648 -14.75 29.74 -3.10
CA GLU A 648 -15.59 30.71 -2.39
C GLU A 648 -15.13 30.95 -0.95
N ALA A 649 -15.27 32.19 -0.47
CA ALA A 649 -14.98 32.54 0.92
C ALA A 649 -15.71 31.66 1.96
N GLY A 650 -14.99 31.34 3.01
CA GLY A 650 -15.39 30.45 4.09
C GLY A 650 -15.17 28.96 3.80
N THR A 651 -14.66 28.57 2.63
CA THR A 651 -14.36 27.16 2.34
C THR A 651 -13.16 26.71 3.17
N ASN A 652 -13.32 25.64 3.95
CA ASN A 652 -12.25 24.99 4.70
C ASN A 652 -12.03 23.60 4.10
N PHE A 653 -10.79 23.18 3.93
CA PHE A 653 -10.43 21.84 3.45
C PHE A 653 -10.02 20.98 4.64
N ILE A 654 -10.85 19.97 4.94
CA ILE A 654 -10.58 19.02 6.03
C ILE A 654 -9.96 17.76 5.43
N ASP A 655 -8.70 17.52 5.77
CA ASP A 655 -7.93 16.36 5.32
C ASP A 655 -7.98 15.26 6.38
N LEU A 656 -8.26 14.03 5.94
CA LEU A 656 -8.22 12.81 6.74
C LEU A 656 -7.11 11.92 6.19
N PHE A 657 -6.06 11.72 6.98
CA PHE A 657 -4.91 10.88 6.65
C PHE A 657 -5.02 9.54 7.38
N LEU A 658 -4.94 8.45 6.63
CA LEU A 658 -4.88 7.09 7.14
C LEU A 658 -3.54 6.46 6.74
N SER A 659 -2.63 6.37 7.72
CA SER A 659 -1.34 5.70 7.57
C SER A 659 -1.49 4.21 7.87
N GLU A 660 -0.98 3.37 6.98
CA GLU A 660 -1.13 1.92 7.05
C GLU A 660 0.21 1.23 6.82
N VAL A 661 0.49 0.22 7.63
CA VAL A 661 1.71 -0.58 7.50
C VAL A 661 1.41 -2.06 7.42
N PRO A 662 2.23 -2.84 6.69
CA PRO A 662 2.14 -4.29 6.72
C PRO A 662 2.28 -4.80 8.17
N SER A 663 1.37 -5.69 8.61
CA SER A 663 1.39 -6.21 9.99
C SER A 663 2.68 -6.95 10.38
N ASN A 664 3.42 -7.48 9.40
CA ASN A 664 4.70 -8.14 9.59
C ASN A 664 5.90 -7.18 9.62
N HIS A 665 5.70 -5.90 9.27
CA HIS A 665 6.74 -4.87 9.26
C HIS A 665 6.20 -3.53 9.79
N PRO A 666 5.85 -3.46 11.09
CA PRO A 666 5.12 -2.33 11.67
C PRO A 666 5.95 -1.04 11.81
N ASP A 667 7.27 -1.12 11.66
CA ASP A 667 8.21 -0.01 11.82
C ASP A 667 8.77 0.50 10.48
N GLY A 668 8.34 -0.08 9.34
CA GLY A 668 8.78 0.36 8.02
C GLY A 668 7.92 1.48 7.45
N VAL A 669 8.27 1.94 6.25
CA VAL A 669 7.49 2.98 5.56
C VAL A 669 6.13 2.41 5.14
N GLY A 670 5.07 3.14 5.51
CA GLY A 670 3.70 2.76 5.24
C GLY A 670 3.20 3.20 3.87
N ILE A 671 1.91 2.99 3.67
CA ILE A 671 1.13 3.67 2.64
C ILE A 671 0.22 4.69 3.32
N MET A 672 0.02 5.83 2.67
CA MET A 672 -0.93 6.84 3.13
C MET A 672 -2.13 6.85 2.19
N ARG A 673 -3.33 6.90 2.77
CA ARG A 673 -4.54 7.27 2.04
C ARG A 673 -5.13 8.54 2.60
N VAL A 674 -5.59 9.43 1.72
CA VAL A 674 -6.10 10.74 2.11
C VAL A 674 -7.47 10.99 1.51
N ALA A 675 -8.34 11.60 2.30
CA ALA A 675 -9.62 12.15 1.86
C ALA A 675 -9.69 13.63 2.23
N THR A 676 -10.04 14.49 1.27
CA THR A 676 -10.21 15.93 1.49
C THR A 676 -11.67 16.30 1.36
N PHE A 677 -12.21 16.96 2.39
CA PHE A 677 -13.61 17.39 2.47
C PHE A 677 -13.70 18.92 2.48
N PRO A 678 -14.18 19.55 1.40
CA PRO A 678 -14.47 20.97 1.41
C PRO A 678 -15.74 21.24 2.23
N VAL A 679 -15.60 21.97 3.34
CA VAL A 679 -16.70 22.36 4.22
C VAL A 679 -16.73 23.88 4.39
N ARG A 680 -17.84 24.49 3.98
CA ARG A 680 -18.00 25.95 4.06
C ARG A 680 -18.42 26.43 5.44
N TYR A 681 -17.63 27.27 6.09
CA TYR A 681 -18.02 28.07 7.23
C TYR A 681 -19.22 28.97 6.93
N ASP A 682 -20.25 28.93 7.79
CA ASP A 682 -21.41 29.83 7.73
C ASP A 682 -21.64 30.47 9.09
N ALA A 683 -21.36 31.77 9.19
CA ALA A 683 -21.53 32.55 10.42
C ALA A 683 -22.99 32.57 10.95
N ASN A 684 -23.98 32.25 10.11
CA ASN A 684 -25.39 32.20 10.49
C ASN A 684 -25.87 30.78 10.80
N ALA A 685 -25.00 29.78 10.71
CA ALA A 685 -25.35 28.42 11.06
C ALA A 685 -25.86 28.34 12.52
N LYS A 686 -26.84 27.48 12.75
CA LYS A 686 -27.44 27.29 14.09
C LYS A 686 -27.00 26.00 14.76
N LYS A 687 -26.28 25.14 14.03
CA LYS A 687 -25.80 23.83 14.46
C LYS A 687 -24.53 23.53 13.67
N GLY A 688 -23.61 22.79 14.29
CA GLY A 688 -22.47 22.22 13.59
C GLY A 688 -22.90 21.20 12.54
N ARG A 689 -21.91 20.74 11.76
CA ARG A 689 -22.13 19.82 10.65
C ARG A 689 -21.56 18.45 10.94
N GLU A 690 -22.03 17.48 10.18
CA GLU A 690 -21.55 16.11 10.25
C GLU A 690 -21.14 15.70 8.83
N VAL A 691 -19.96 15.09 8.73
CA VAL A 691 -19.42 14.50 7.51
C VAL A 691 -19.29 13.00 7.75
N VAL A 692 -19.97 12.22 6.92
CA VAL A 692 -19.84 10.76 6.92
C VAL A 692 -18.75 10.41 5.93
N VAL A 693 -17.70 9.75 6.42
CA VAL A 693 -16.55 9.31 5.65
C VAL A 693 -16.75 7.86 5.25
N GLU A 694 -16.53 7.58 3.97
CA GLU A 694 -16.59 6.24 3.41
C GLU A 694 -15.23 5.79 2.88
N GLN A 695 -15.06 4.47 2.75
CA GLN A 695 -13.82 3.84 2.30
C GLN A 695 -13.27 4.41 0.98
N ARG A 696 -14.16 4.82 0.07
CA ARG A 696 -13.84 5.33 -1.27
C ARG A 696 -13.36 6.78 -1.29
N ASP A 697 -13.69 7.54 -0.24
CA ASP A 697 -13.29 8.94 -0.16
C ASP A 697 -11.77 9.02 0.06
N LEU A 698 -11.18 7.97 0.63
CA LEU A 698 -9.75 7.79 0.82
C LEU A 698 -9.09 7.29 -0.46
N LEU A 699 -8.37 8.18 -1.11
CA LEU A 699 -7.53 7.87 -2.27
C LEU A 699 -6.14 7.46 -1.80
N LEU A 700 -5.57 6.45 -2.47
CA LEU A 700 -4.15 6.13 -2.35
C LEU A 700 -3.39 7.05 -3.31
N PHE A 701 -2.41 7.78 -2.81
CA PHE A 701 -1.61 8.65 -3.66
C PHE A 701 -0.29 7.98 -4.11
N GLY A 702 0.18 8.36 -5.31
CA GLY A 702 1.29 7.72 -6.04
C GLY A 702 0.87 6.71 -7.13
N ASP A 703 -0.39 6.73 -7.58
CA ASP A 703 -0.94 5.90 -8.68
C ASP A 703 -1.14 6.67 -9.99
#